data_AF-A0A6J8DCV1-F1
#
_entry.id   AF-A0A6J8DCV1-F1
#
_cell.length_a   1.000
_cell.length_b   1.000
_cell.length_c   1.000
_cell.angle_alpha   90.00
_cell.angle_beta   90.00
_cell.angle_gamma   90.00
#
_symmetry.space_group_name_H-M   'P 1'
#
loop_
_entity.id
_entity.type
_entity.pdbx_description
1 polymer ?
#
loop_
_entity_poly.entity_id
_entity_poly.type
_entity_poly.pdbx_seq_one_letter_code
_entity_poly.pdbx_strand_id
1 'polypeptide(L)'
;MKDLVDKSQLTGSRRQAPNLKKLLTRATFSTQKVAEVQKCGDPRCGTCEMVEAGQNKTLKSGTVIKTNRRTYTIFAPTNATFDALGTEHKLLSDKTVLTTILLYHVTNGVIRRSDARNELTVESVAGLTVRFNIYFNKLLEYHLVPHTEYSLGLYNREHLRTLDKKSDTISLSVSGGNLIEVLQANSESSLIKYATACGLADTILGGTFTIFAPTNAAFDAIGTEQELLSDKTVLTTILLYHLTNGVIRSTDARNELTVESVAGLKIRFNVYQHNKAVTVEGAKISKFDLNASNGIVHVIDKVMIPPTGGIVDLVTGNKDLSTLLSLVQKSNIIGIIERDPLTVFAPTNAAFSRLPANVLSRLNSDTALLKEVLEYHLVPHTEYSPGLYNREYLRTLDSQRDVIRLSVSGGNLVEVLQANGASRLIQYATACGLADTILGGTYTIFAPTNAAFDALGTEQELLSDKTVLTTILLYHLTNGVIRRSDAQNELTVESVAGLKVRFNIYKHNNAVTVEGAKISKFFYDLDASNGIVHIIDKVLIPPTGGIADLVSGNKELSTLLSLFQKAKIAGIIQSDPLTLFAPTNAAFSRLSANVSSRLNSDTQLLIEVLEYHLVPHTEYSSGLYNREFLGTLAVRDYIRLNMSETGVSVNSYAHVIKADIPATNGVVHVIDHVLIPHKHMPSFGFGK
;
A
#
# COMPACT_ATOMS: atom_id res chain seq x y z
N MET A 1 -14.64 -38.89 -76.14
CA MET A 1 -13.38 -38.23 -75.69
C MET A 1 -13.02 -38.92 -74.38
N LYS A 2 -12.43 -40.12 -74.41
CA LYS A 2 -11.03 -40.46 -74.80
C LYS A 2 -10.02 -39.78 -73.85
N ASP A 3 -9.18 -40.48 -73.08
CA ASP A 3 -8.98 -41.93 -72.91
C ASP A 3 -8.57 -42.30 -71.46
N LEU A 4 -9.07 -43.45 -70.99
CA LEU A 4 -8.39 -44.57 -70.28
C LEU A 4 -7.29 -44.26 -69.22
N VAL A 5 -7.44 -44.74 -67.97
CA VAL A 5 -6.97 -46.08 -67.48
C VAL A 5 -5.45 -46.24 -67.70
N ASP A 6 -4.60 -46.34 -66.67
CA ASP A 6 -4.31 -47.56 -65.88
C ASP A 6 -3.29 -47.16 -64.76
N LYS A 7 -3.11 -47.76 -63.58
CA LYS A 7 -3.39 -49.12 -63.06
C LYS A 7 -3.90 -49.11 -61.61
N SER A 8 -4.67 -50.13 -61.28
CA SER A 8 -4.93 -50.58 -59.92
C SER A 8 -3.67 -51.16 -59.25
N GLN A 9 -3.69 -51.26 -57.91
CA GLN A 9 -3.58 -52.54 -57.19
C GLN A 9 -3.82 -52.31 -55.69
N LEU A 10 -4.46 -53.29 -55.05
CA LEU A 10 -4.95 -53.23 -53.67
C LEU A 10 -3.94 -53.83 -52.69
N THR A 11 -4.04 -53.41 -51.42
CA THR A 11 -3.75 -54.20 -50.20
C THR A 11 -2.42 -54.96 -50.07
N GLY A 12 -1.63 -54.68 -49.01
CA GLY A 12 -0.62 -55.64 -48.56
C GLY A 12 0.41 -55.20 -47.53
N SER A 13 0.15 -55.49 -46.25
CA SER A 13 1.10 -56.09 -45.29
C SER A 13 2.56 -55.59 -45.16
N ARG A 14 2.87 -55.11 -43.95
CA ARG A 14 4.12 -55.33 -43.14
C ARG A 14 5.48 -54.79 -43.65
N ARG A 15 6.05 -53.93 -42.79
CA ARG A 15 7.46 -53.85 -42.34
C ARG A 15 8.58 -53.94 -43.40
N GLN A 16 9.30 -52.83 -43.58
CA GLN A 16 10.73 -52.73 -43.19
C GLN A 16 11.25 -51.28 -43.23
N ALA A 17 12.01 -50.90 -42.20
CA ALA A 17 13.06 -49.87 -42.25
C ALA A 17 14.37 -50.58 -42.71
N PRO A 18 15.50 -49.92 -43.10
CA PRO A 18 15.99 -48.67 -42.49
C PRO A 18 16.90 -47.70 -43.32
N ASN A 19 17.24 -46.58 -42.67
CA ASN A 19 18.54 -45.89 -42.64
C ASN A 19 19.28 -45.36 -43.91
N LEU A 20 19.37 -44.02 -43.92
CA LEU A 20 20.62 -43.24 -43.79
C LEU A 20 21.57 -43.00 -45.00
N LYS A 21 22.10 -41.77 -45.03
CA LYS A 21 23.20 -41.18 -45.84
C LYS A 21 22.85 -40.58 -47.21
N LYS A 22 23.44 -39.38 -47.44
CA LYS A 22 23.32 -38.44 -48.57
C LYS A 22 21.96 -37.70 -48.55
N LEU A 23 21.89 -36.37 -48.52
CA LEU A 23 22.89 -35.34 -48.88
C LEU A 23 23.13 -34.30 -47.77
N LEU A 24 24.41 -33.99 -47.53
CA LEU A 24 24.85 -32.63 -47.13
C LEU A 24 24.72 -31.71 -48.37
N THR A 25 24.70 -30.37 -48.35
CA THR A 25 25.59 -29.45 -47.61
C THR A 25 25.11 -27.99 -47.79
N ARG A 26 25.34 -27.12 -46.77
CA ARG A 26 25.56 -25.64 -46.82
C ARG A 26 24.92 -24.77 -47.94
N ALA A 27 24.08 -23.79 -47.56
CA ALA A 27 24.46 -22.36 -47.42
C ALA A 27 23.34 -21.30 -47.71
N THR A 28 23.16 -20.38 -46.75
CA THR A 28 22.85 -18.92 -46.89
C THR A 28 21.59 -18.36 -47.58
N PHE A 29 20.84 -17.58 -46.78
CA PHE A 29 20.06 -16.35 -47.08
C PHE A 29 19.08 -16.29 -48.27
N SER A 30 17.78 -16.11 -47.94
CA SER A 30 16.96 -15.01 -48.50
C SER A 30 15.71 -14.73 -47.65
N THR A 31 15.32 -13.46 -47.54
CA THR A 31 14.10 -12.98 -46.89
C THR A 31 12.92 -12.87 -47.88
N GLN A 32 11.70 -13.13 -47.40
CA GLN A 32 10.36 -12.73 -47.92
C GLN A 32 9.39 -13.90 -48.27
N LYS A 33 8.26 -13.93 -47.55
CA LYS A 33 6.87 -13.87 -48.05
C LYS A 33 5.95 -13.77 -46.81
N VAL A 34 5.29 -12.63 -46.57
CA VAL A 34 4.04 -12.16 -47.18
C VAL A 34 2.84 -13.03 -46.79
N ALA A 35 1.84 -12.42 -46.17
CA ALA A 35 0.69 -13.08 -45.57
C ALA A 35 -0.43 -13.37 -46.60
N GLU A 36 -1.17 -14.45 -46.38
CA GLU A 36 -2.53 -14.62 -46.89
C GLU A 36 -3.53 -14.32 -45.77
N VAL A 37 -4.49 -13.43 -46.04
CA VAL A 37 -5.65 -13.17 -45.18
C VAL A 37 -6.90 -13.53 -45.96
N GLN A 38 -7.63 -14.55 -45.50
CA GLN A 38 -8.88 -14.96 -46.12
C GLN A 38 -10.06 -14.14 -45.56
N LYS A 39 -10.94 -13.68 -46.45
CA LYS A 39 -12.02 -12.73 -46.17
C LYS A 39 -13.01 -13.21 -45.11
N CYS A 40 -13.29 -12.38 -44.10
CA CYS A 40 -14.56 -12.45 -43.37
C CYS A 40 -15.68 -11.81 -44.21
N GLY A 41 -16.78 -12.54 -44.41
CA GLY A 41 -18.02 -11.98 -44.94
C GLY A 41 -18.98 -11.63 -43.81
N ASP A 42 -19.02 -10.36 -43.39
CA ASP A 42 -20.17 -9.78 -42.68
C ASP A 42 -20.49 -8.41 -43.31
N PRO A 43 -21.69 -8.20 -43.87
CA PRO A 43 -22.08 -6.95 -44.53
C PRO A 43 -22.36 -5.78 -43.55
N ARG A 44 -22.02 -5.89 -42.26
CA ARG A 44 -22.26 -4.84 -41.24
C ARG A 44 -21.01 -4.11 -40.75
N CYS A 45 -19.82 -4.43 -41.26
CA CYS A 45 -18.62 -3.63 -41.01
C CYS A 45 -18.55 -2.45 -42.00
N GLY A 46 -18.83 -1.24 -41.49
CA GLY A 46 -18.52 0.00 -42.21
C GLY A 46 -17.02 0.16 -42.44
N THR A 47 -16.67 0.55 -43.67
CA THR A 47 -15.37 1.03 -44.17
C THR A 47 -14.18 0.98 -43.20
N CYS A 48 -13.29 0.00 -43.38
CA CYS A 48 -11.90 0.14 -42.92
C CYS A 48 -11.19 1.18 -43.80
N GLU A 49 -10.99 2.40 -43.30
CA GLU A 49 -10.03 3.32 -43.90
C GLU A 49 -8.62 2.73 -43.81
N MET A 50 -7.90 2.72 -44.94
CA MET A 50 -6.50 2.32 -44.96
C MET A 50 -5.62 3.48 -44.48
N VAL A 51 -4.90 3.28 -43.38
CA VAL A 51 -3.72 4.09 -43.09
C VAL A 51 -2.54 3.42 -43.79
N GLU A 52 -2.20 3.91 -44.99
CA GLU A 52 -0.94 3.53 -45.65
C GLU A 52 0.25 4.08 -44.85
N ALA A 53 0.86 3.22 -44.03
CA ALA A 53 2.15 3.49 -43.43
C ALA A 53 3.28 2.93 -44.31
N GLY A 54 3.52 3.60 -45.45
CA GLY A 54 4.77 3.43 -46.18
C GLY A 54 5.96 3.88 -45.32
N GLN A 55 7.11 3.21 -45.54
CA GLN A 55 8.43 3.42 -44.92
C GLN A 55 8.68 2.79 -43.53
N ASN A 56 9.75 2.00 -43.49
CA ASN A 56 10.33 1.40 -42.28
C ASN A 56 10.64 2.46 -41.21
N LYS A 57 9.97 2.38 -40.05
CA LYS A 57 10.42 3.00 -38.80
C LYS A 57 10.63 1.93 -37.75
N THR A 58 11.89 1.72 -37.36
CA THR A 58 12.26 0.94 -36.18
C THR A 58 11.79 1.68 -34.92
N LEU A 59 10.80 1.12 -34.24
CA LEU A 59 10.24 1.68 -33.02
C LEU A 59 11.21 1.41 -31.85
N LYS A 60 11.64 2.46 -31.15
CA LYS A 60 12.56 2.36 -30.01
C LYS A 60 11.82 1.91 -28.74
N SER A 61 12.54 1.29 -27.82
CA SER A 61 12.06 1.09 -26.44
C SER A 61 11.61 2.43 -25.83
N GLY A 62 10.48 2.43 -25.14
CA GLY A 62 9.79 3.64 -24.66
C GLY A 62 8.81 4.28 -25.66
N THR A 63 8.67 3.79 -26.89
CA THR A 63 7.72 4.39 -27.85
C THR A 63 6.27 4.11 -27.44
N VAL A 64 5.47 5.17 -27.33
CA VAL A 64 4.05 5.10 -26.95
C VAL A 64 3.16 5.24 -28.19
N ILE A 65 2.27 4.28 -28.41
CA ILE A 65 1.28 4.27 -29.50
C ILE A 65 -0.12 4.41 -28.89
N LYS A 66 -0.86 5.43 -29.33
CA LYS A 66 -2.27 5.65 -28.97
C LYS A 66 -3.17 5.19 -30.12
N THR A 67 -4.23 4.46 -29.80
CA THR A 67 -5.37 4.21 -30.69
C THR A 67 -6.66 4.64 -30.01
N ASN A 68 -7.76 4.78 -30.76
CA ASN A 68 -9.02 5.38 -30.30
C ASN A 68 -9.72 4.68 -29.10
N ARG A 69 -9.13 3.61 -28.53
CA ARG A 69 -9.61 2.98 -27.29
C ARG A 69 -8.54 2.63 -26.25
N ARG A 70 -7.23 2.60 -26.58
CA ARG A 70 -6.14 2.27 -25.63
C ARG A 70 -4.79 2.89 -26.01
N THR A 71 -3.93 3.06 -25.01
CA THR A 71 -2.52 3.46 -25.16
C THR A 71 -1.62 2.26 -24.87
N TYR A 72 -0.54 2.09 -25.64
CA TYR A 72 0.44 1.01 -25.48
C TYR A 72 1.87 1.58 -25.48
N THR A 73 2.71 1.13 -24.55
CA THR A 73 4.14 1.48 -24.51
C THR A 73 4.98 0.26 -24.89
N ILE A 74 5.87 0.40 -25.86
CA ILE A 74 6.77 -0.67 -26.31
C ILE A 74 8.00 -0.68 -25.41
N PHE A 75 8.25 -1.78 -24.70
CA PHE A 75 9.52 -2.05 -24.04
C PHE A 75 10.31 -3.10 -24.83
N ALA A 76 11.53 -2.75 -25.21
CA ALA A 76 12.53 -3.66 -25.75
C ALA A 76 13.84 -3.51 -24.94
N PRO A 77 14.50 -4.61 -24.55
CA PRO A 77 15.81 -4.53 -23.90
C PRO A 77 16.85 -3.97 -24.88
N THR A 78 17.78 -3.15 -24.39
CA THR A 78 18.88 -2.59 -25.20
C THR A 78 19.97 -3.63 -25.42
N ASN A 79 20.38 -3.82 -26.69
CA ASN A 79 21.24 -4.93 -27.16
C ASN A 79 22.59 -5.12 -26.43
N ALA A 80 23.11 -4.13 -25.70
CA ALA A 80 24.42 -4.20 -25.05
C ALA A 80 24.61 -5.43 -24.12
N THR A 81 23.55 -5.92 -23.48
CA THR A 81 23.61 -7.12 -22.62
C THR A 81 23.58 -8.44 -23.42
N PHE A 82 23.05 -8.42 -24.64
CA PHE A 82 23.03 -9.57 -25.55
C PHE A 82 24.32 -9.68 -26.37
N ASP A 83 24.87 -8.54 -26.83
CA ASP A 83 26.09 -8.51 -27.65
C ASP A 83 27.35 -8.95 -26.87
N ALA A 84 27.31 -8.89 -25.53
CA ALA A 84 28.36 -9.43 -24.65
C ALA A 84 28.32 -10.97 -24.51
N LEU A 85 27.21 -11.62 -24.88
CA LEU A 85 27.01 -13.07 -24.82
C LEU A 85 27.31 -13.69 -26.19
N GLY A 86 28.60 -13.91 -26.44
CA GLY A 86 29.10 -14.40 -27.73
C GLY A 86 28.44 -15.68 -28.25
N THR A 87 28.41 -15.79 -29.58
CA THR A 87 27.85 -16.85 -30.46
C THR A 87 27.25 -18.10 -29.80
N GLU A 88 26.02 -18.44 -30.22
CA GLU A 88 25.11 -19.52 -29.76
C GLU A 88 25.75 -20.79 -29.18
N HIS A 89 26.87 -21.24 -29.75
CA HIS A 89 27.57 -22.45 -29.33
C HIS A 89 28.20 -22.41 -27.92
N LYS A 90 28.31 -21.22 -27.30
CA LYS A 90 28.72 -21.07 -25.87
C LYS A 90 27.55 -20.93 -24.88
N LEU A 91 26.36 -20.53 -25.35
CA LEU A 91 25.18 -20.32 -24.49
C LEU A 91 24.65 -21.61 -23.85
N LEU A 92 24.93 -22.77 -24.47
CA LEU A 92 24.46 -24.08 -24.02
C LEU A 92 25.46 -24.87 -23.16
N SER A 93 26.70 -24.39 -23.00
CA SER A 93 27.75 -25.09 -22.24
C SER A 93 28.15 -24.40 -20.92
N ASP A 94 27.79 -23.14 -20.71
CA ASP A 94 27.99 -22.45 -19.44
C ASP A 94 26.76 -22.59 -18.52
N LYS A 95 26.92 -23.38 -17.46
CA LYS A 95 25.88 -23.64 -16.45
C LYS A 95 25.33 -22.35 -15.83
N THR A 96 26.17 -21.34 -15.64
CA THR A 96 25.82 -20.05 -15.01
C THR A 96 24.89 -19.23 -15.90
N VAL A 97 25.16 -19.21 -17.20
CA VAL A 97 24.38 -18.48 -18.20
C VAL A 97 23.03 -19.16 -18.42
N LEU A 98 23.01 -20.50 -18.51
CA LEU A 98 21.78 -21.26 -18.64
C LEU A 98 20.84 -21.06 -17.45
N THR A 99 21.38 -21.09 -16.23
CA THR A 99 20.61 -20.82 -14.99
C THR A 99 20.08 -19.38 -14.95
N THR A 100 20.85 -18.40 -15.42
CA THR A 100 20.43 -16.99 -15.45
C THR A 100 19.27 -16.76 -16.45
N ILE A 101 19.32 -17.40 -17.62
CA ILE A 101 18.25 -17.35 -18.63
C ILE A 101 16.97 -18.01 -18.10
N LEU A 102 17.09 -19.18 -17.46
CA LEU A 102 15.96 -19.87 -16.81
C LEU A 102 15.33 -19.01 -15.70
N LEU A 103 16.14 -18.38 -14.84
CA LEU A 103 15.64 -17.48 -13.79
C LEU A 103 14.89 -16.29 -14.40
N TYR A 104 15.45 -15.64 -15.41
CA TYR A 104 14.84 -14.49 -16.07
C TYR A 104 13.47 -14.82 -16.70
N HIS A 105 13.31 -16.03 -17.25
CA HIS A 105 12.05 -16.49 -17.87
C HIS A 105 10.99 -16.97 -16.87
N VAL A 106 11.38 -17.45 -15.68
CA VAL A 106 10.44 -17.79 -14.60
C VAL A 106 9.89 -16.53 -13.92
N THR A 107 10.72 -15.51 -13.69
CA THR A 107 10.35 -14.34 -12.86
C THR A 107 9.44 -13.31 -13.56
N ASN A 108 9.48 -13.22 -14.90
CA ASN A 108 8.79 -12.16 -15.67
C ASN A 108 7.82 -12.72 -16.75
N GLY A 109 7.13 -13.81 -16.44
CA GLY A 109 6.50 -14.69 -17.43
C GLY A 109 5.58 -14.05 -18.48
N VAL A 110 5.97 -14.17 -19.76
CA VAL A 110 5.08 -14.10 -20.93
C VAL A 110 5.56 -15.10 -21.99
N ILE A 111 4.79 -16.16 -22.26
CA ILE A 111 4.95 -17.00 -23.46
C ILE A 111 3.88 -16.60 -24.47
N ARG A 112 4.28 -16.20 -25.69
CA ARG A 112 3.37 -15.99 -26.83
C ARG A 112 3.36 -17.21 -27.76
N ARG A 113 2.21 -17.46 -28.39
CA ARG A 113 1.82 -18.77 -28.95
C ARG A 113 1.97 -18.83 -30.48
N SER A 114 3.13 -19.28 -30.95
CA SER A 114 3.44 -19.76 -32.32
C SER A 114 4.93 -20.15 -32.32
N ASP A 115 5.40 -21.35 -32.64
CA ASP A 115 4.79 -22.46 -33.39
C ASP A 115 4.99 -23.82 -32.68
N ALA A 116 4.26 -24.85 -33.11
CA ALA A 116 4.20 -26.13 -32.42
C ALA A 116 5.27 -27.16 -32.87
N ARG A 117 5.65 -28.02 -31.91
CA ARG A 117 6.54 -29.20 -32.01
C ARG A 117 8.05 -28.91 -31.94
N ASN A 118 8.62 -29.12 -30.76
CA ASN A 118 9.97 -29.67 -30.59
C ASN A 118 10.02 -30.46 -29.26
N GLU A 119 10.40 -31.72 -29.32
CA GLU A 119 10.72 -32.53 -28.14
C GLU A 119 12.08 -32.09 -27.59
N LEU A 120 12.21 -31.90 -26.27
CA LEU A 120 13.51 -31.62 -25.65
C LEU A 120 14.03 -32.91 -25.00
N THR A 121 15.22 -33.34 -25.41
CA THR A 121 15.95 -34.47 -24.82
C THR A 121 17.26 -33.97 -24.27
N VAL A 122 17.57 -34.28 -23.00
CA VAL A 122 18.83 -33.93 -22.34
C VAL A 122 19.39 -35.18 -21.68
N GLU A 123 20.67 -35.48 -21.93
CA GLU A 123 21.39 -36.55 -21.25
C GLU A 123 22.03 -36.03 -19.96
N SER A 124 21.94 -36.81 -18.89
CA SER A 124 22.62 -36.53 -17.62
C SER A 124 23.89 -37.38 -17.50
N VAL A 125 24.90 -36.85 -16.78
CA VAL A 125 26.24 -37.46 -16.64
C VAL A 125 26.25 -38.79 -15.84
N ALA A 126 25.07 -39.29 -15.46
CA ALA A 126 24.86 -40.59 -14.80
C ALA A 126 24.05 -41.60 -15.65
N GLY A 127 23.90 -41.36 -16.97
CA GLY A 127 23.38 -42.36 -17.91
C GLY A 127 21.86 -42.53 -17.94
N LEU A 128 21.09 -41.65 -17.27
CA LEU A 128 19.63 -41.63 -17.35
C LEU A 128 19.15 -40.55 -18.33
N THR A 129 18.35 -40.96 -19.31
CA THR A 129 17.70 -40.09 -20.31
C THR A 129 16.30 -39.69 -19.84
N VAL A 130 16.03 -38.39 -19.75
CA VAL A 130 14.67 -37.86 -19.50
C VAL A 130 14.13 -37.26 -20.80
N ARG A 131 12.86 -37.54 -21.12
CA ARG A 131 12.14 -37.00 -22.28
C ARG A 131 10.97 -36.15 -21.82
N PHE A 132 10.82 -34.95 -22.39
CA PHE A 132 9.69 -34.07 -22.12
C PHE A 132 8.72 -34.07 -23.30
N ASN A 133 7.42 -34.22 -23.02
CA ASN A 133 6.34 -34.14 -24.01
C ASN A 133 5.26 -33.17 -23.52
N ILE A 134 4.80 -32.25 -24.38
CA ILE A 134 3.86 -31.18 -23.99
C ILE A 134 2.68 -31.19 -24.96
N TYR A 135 1.47 -31.41 -24.44
CA TYR A 135 0.21 -31.33 -25.19
C TYR A 135 -0.61 -30.10 -24.76
N PHE A 136 -1.20 -29.40 -25.74
CA PHE A 136 -2.15 -28.30 -25.51
C PHE A 136 -3.54 -28.68 -26.04
N ASN A 137 -4.58 -28.52 -25.22
CA ASN A 137 -5.98 -28.70 -25.65
C ASN A 137 -6.82 -27.41 -25.54
N LYS A 138 -8.00 -27.40 -26.16
CA LYS A 138 -8.77 -26.20 -26.56
C LYS A 138 -9.96 -25.84 -25.65
N LEU A 139 -10.14 -24.51 -25.46
CA LEU A 139 -11.38 -23.69 -25.49
C LEU A 139 -12.60 -24.03 -24.62
N LEU A 140 -13.01 -23.05 -23.78
CA LEU A 140 -14.37 -22.54 -23.43
C LEU A 140 -14.18 -21.40 -22.37
N GLU A 141 -15.06 -20.40 -22.12
CA GLU A 141 -16.28 -19.96 -22.82
C GLU A 141 -16.43 -18.39 -22.85
N TYR A 142 -17.23 -17.78 -21.96
CA TYR A 142 -17.67 -16.36 -21.98
C TYR A 142 -17.65 -15.68 -20.57
N HIS A 143 -17.98 -14.37 -20.52
CA HIS A 143 -17.98 -13.48 -19.35
C HIS A 143 -19.03 -13.78 -18.24
N LEU A 144 -18.66 -13.67 -16.95
CA LEU A 144 -19.05 -12.56 -16.02
C LEU A 144 -18.44 -12.72 -14.59
N VAL A 145 -18.43 -11.61 -13.85
CA VAL A 145 -17.68 -11.23 -12.61
C VAL A 145 -18.45 -11.63 -11.31
N PRO A 146 -17.97 -11.48 -10.04
CA PRO A 146 -16.70 -11.82 -9.33
C PRO A 146 -16.85 -12.75 -8.09
N HIS A 147 -15.70 -13.08 -7.44
CA HIS A 147 -15.52 -13.56 -6.04
C HIS A 147 -15.80 -15.02 -5.64
N THR A 148 -15.17 -15.38 -4.51
CA THR A 148 -15.26 -16.59 -3.65
C THR A 148 -14.55 -17.89 -4.04
N GLU A 149 -14.01 -18.52 -3.00
CA GLU A 149 -13.21 -19.75 -2.94
C GLU A 149 -14.06 -21.00 -3.20
N TYR A 150 -13.44 -22.16 -3.45
CA TYR A 150 -13.83 -23.42 -2.80
C TYR A 150 -12.67 -24.42 -2.77
N SER A 151 -12.38 -24.94 -1.58
CA SER A 151 -11.66 -26.19 -1.35
C SER A 151 -12.66 -27.33 -1.19
N LEU A 152 -12.28 -28.56 -1.59
CA LEU A 152 -12.84 -29.90 -1.27
C LEU A 152 -12.39 -30.86 -2.40
N GLY A 153 -11.97 -32.11 -2.19
CA GLY A 153 -11.69 -32.89 -0.99
C GLY A 153 -11.21 -34.29 -1.44
N LEU A 154 -10.35 -34.96 -0.68
CA LEU A 154 -9.82 -36.29 -1.02
C LEU A 154 -10.75 -37.45 -0.58
N TYR A 155 -10.49 -38.64 -1.14
CA TYR A 155 -10.94 -39.99 -0.72
C TYR A 155 -12.33 -40.48 -1.20
N ASN A 156 -12.58 -41.80 -1.42
CA ASN A 156 -11.75 -42.98 -1.13
C ASN A 156 -11.97 -44.19 -2.09
N ARG A 157 -10.88 -44.92 -2.34
CA ARG A 157 -10.69 -46.40 -2.46
C ARG A 157 -11.61 -47.37 -3.25
N GLU A 158 -10.92 -48.43 -3.70
CA GLU A 158 -11.35 -49.79 -4.11
C GLU A 158 -11.94 -50.03 -5.52
N HIS A 159 -11.15 -50.77 -6.32
CA HIS A 159 -11.51 -51.67 -7.42
C HIS A 159 -12.41 -51.20 -8.60
N LEU A 160 -11.74 -51.01 -9.75
CA LEU A 160 -12.10 -51.43 -11.13
C LEU A 160 -13.57 -51.35 -11.62
N ARG A 161 -13.74 -50.68 -12.79
CA ARG A 161 -14.93 -50.47 -13.66
C ARG A 161 -15.66 -49.15 -13.33
N THR A 162 -15.80 -48.16 -14.23
CA THR A 162 -15.55 -48.03 -15.69
C THR A 162 -15.00 -46.63 -16.06
N LEU A 163 -14.66 -46.41 -17.34
CA LEU A 163 -14.18 -45.17 -17.99
C LEU A 163 -14.87 -43.88 -17.45
N ASP A 164 -14.20 -42.72 -17.33
CA ASP A 164 -13.80 -41.84 -18.45
C ASP A 164 -12.84 -40.70 -18.03
N LYS A 165 -12.17 -40.06 -19.01
CA LYS A 165 -11.40 -38.78 -18.97
C LYS A 165 -10.26 -38.63 -17.94
N LYS A 166 -9.04 -38.96 -18.40
CA LYS A 166 -7.79 -38.46 -17.81
C LYS A 166 -7.45 -37.04 -18.31
N SER A 167 -7.18 -36.12 -17.37
CA SER A 167 -6.27 -35.00 -17.59
C SER A 167 -4.87 -35.42 -17.15
N ASP A 168 -3.96 -35.66 -18.09
CA ASP A 168 -2.56 -35.95 -17.75
C ASP A 168 -1.85 -34.64 -17.33
N THR A 169 -1.62 -34.48 -16.03
CA THR A 169 -0.78 -33.42 -15.47
C THR A 169 0.60 -34.00 -15.15
N ILE A 170 1.66 -33.43 -15.72
CA ILE A 170 3.03 -33.92 -15.55
C ILE A 170 3.62 -33.36 -14.24
N SER A 171 3.90 -34.25 -13.29
CA SER A 171 4.58 -33.92 -12.03
C SER A 171 6.08 -33.73 -12.24
N LEU A 172 6.58 -32.51 -12.06
CA LEU A 172 8.03 -32.24 -11.99
C LEU A 172 8.57 -32.55 -10.59
N SER A 173 9.02 -33.78 -10.39
CA SER A 173 9.83 -34.13 -9.21
C SER A 173 11.29 -33.71 -9.45
N VAL A 174 11.63 -32.47 -9.10
CA VAL A 174 13.00 -32.20 -8.64
C VAL A 174 13.19 -33.05 -7.38
N SER A 175 14.29 -33.79 -7.30
CA SER A 175 14.65 -34.54 -6.10
C SER A 175 14.87 -33.57 -4.94
N GLY A 176 13.81 -33.30 -4.18
CA GLY A 176 13.84 -32.38 -3.05
C GLY A 176 14.85 -32.87 -2.02
N GLY A 177 15.71 -31.95 -1.57
CA GLY A 177 16.72 -32.26 -0.57
C GLY A 177 16.10 -32.69 0.76
N ASN A 178 16.90 -33.23 1.66
CA ASN A 178 16.49 -33.45 3.04
C ASN A 178 16.22 -32.12 3.77
N LEU A 179 15.66 -32.17 4.98
CA LEU A 179 15.31 -30.98 5.77
C LEU A 179 16.47 -29.99 5.94
N ILE A 180 17.70 -30.47 6.12
CA ILE A 180 18.90 -29.62 6.26
C ILE A 180 19.23 -28.94 4.92
N GLU A 181 19.16 -29.66 3.81
CA GLU A 181 19.39 -29.10 2.46
C GLU A 181 18.34 -28.04 2.08
N VAL A 182 17.08 -28.23 2.47
CA VAL A 182 16.01 -27.24 2.27
C VAL A 182 16.23 -25.96 3.09
N LEU A 183 16.71 -26.09 4.33
CA LEU A 183 17.12 -24.96 5.18
C LEU A 183 18.30 -24.19 4.56
N GLN A 184 19.34 -24.91 4.08
CA GLN A 184 20.50 -24.32 3.40
C GLN A 184 20.07 -23.54 2.15
N ALA A 185 19.20 -24.13 1.31
CA ALA A 185 18.68 -23.48 0.11
C ALA A 185 17.84 -22.21 0.39
N ASN A 186 17.32 -22.07 1.61
CA ASN A 186 16.57 -20.89 2.06
C ASN A 186 17.42 -19.86 2.83
N SER A 187 18.72 -20.10 2.97
CA SER A 187 19.69 -19.27 3.71
C SER A 187 19.52 -19.25 5.24
N GLU A 188 18.76 -20.18 5.83
CA GLU A 188 18.51 -20.24 7.29
C GLU A 188 19.63 -21.03 8.00
N SER A 189 20.85 -20.47 7.96
CA SER A 189 22.08 -21.10 8.43
C SER A 189 22.20 -21.17 9.95
N SER A 190 21.62 -20.22 10.69
CA SER A 190 21.69 -20.20 12.17
C SER A 190 21.04 -21.44 12.79
N LEU A 191 19.87 -21.87 12.30
CA LEU A 191 19.19 -23.07 12.80
C LEU A 191 20.05 -24.33 12.62
N ILE A 192 20.63 -24.51 11.43
CA ILE A 192 21.49 -25.68 11.12
C ILE A 192 22.73 -25.68 12.01
N LYS A 193 23.35 -24.50 12.20
CA LYS A 193 24.54 -24.31 13.03
C LYS A 193 24.26 -24.69 14.49
N TYR A 194 23.18 -24.19 15.07
CA TYR A 194 22.80 -24.50 16.46
C TYR A 194 22.37 -25.97 16.63
N ALA A 195 21.61 -26.52 15.68
CA ALA A 195 21.25 -27.95 15.67
C ALA A 195 22.49 -28.86 15.59
N THR A 196 23.47 -28.51 14.77
CA THR A 196 24.75 -29.24 14.67
C THR A 196 25.54 -29.14 15.98
N ALA A 197 25.63 -27.94 16.58
CA ALA A 197 26.35 -27.72 17.84
C ALA A 197 25.72 -28.44 19.06
N CYS A 198 24.43 -28.79 18.96
CA CYS A 198 23.66 -29.57 19.94
C CYS A 198 23.56 -31.07 19.60
N GLY A 199 24.13 -31.53 18.47
CA GLY A 199 24.08 -32.94 18.07
C GLY A 199 22.75 -33.42 17.48
N LEU A 200 21.85 -32.50 17.09
CA LEU A 200 20.51 -32.81 16.57
C LEU A 200 20.46 -33.11 15.06
N ALA A 201 21.59 -33.04 14.35
CA ALA A 201 21.64 -33.24 12.90
C ALA A 201 21.14 -34.63 12.48
N ASP A 202 21.64 -35.69 13.14
CA ASP A 202 21.21 -37.07 12.87
C ASP A 202 19.74 -37.29 13.28
N THR A 203 19.27 -36.62 14.34
CA THR A 203 17.85 -36.62 14.73
C THR A 203 16.97 -36.06 13.63
N ILE A 204 17.33 -34.89 13.06
CA ILE A 204 16.59 -34.23 11.97
C ILE A 204 16.57 -35.09 10.70
N LEU A 205 17.66 -35.81 10.40
CA LEU A 205 17.75 -36.67 9.21
C LEU A 205 17.07 -38.04 9.39
N GLY A 206 17.05 -38.58 10.60
CA GLY A 206 16.56 -39.93 10.90
C GLY A 206 15.04 -40.09 10.99
N GLY A 207 14.28 -38.99 10.96
CA GLY A 207 12.82 -38.99 11.08
C GLY A 207 12.10 -38.13 10.05
N THR A 208 10.77 -38.15 10.11
CA THR A 208 9.89 -37.29 9.30
C THR A 208 9.33 -36.19 10.18
N PHE A 209 9.68 -34.92 9.88
CA PHE A 209 9.32 -33.78 10.72
C PHE A 209 8.70 -32.62 9.96
N THR A 210 8.02 -31.76 10.72
CA THR A 210 7.78 -30.37 10.35
C THR A 210 8.72 -29.50 11.15
N ILE A 211 9.49 -28.65 10.48
CA ILE A 211 10.38 -27.67 11.12
C ILE A 211 9.75 -26.28 10.96
N PHE A 212 9.48 -25.61 12.07
CA PHE A 212 9.25 -24.17 12.09
C PHE A 212 10.62 -23.49 12.21
N ALA A 213 11.17 -22.98 11.12
CA ALA A 213 12.55 -22.50 11.07
C ALA A 213 12.62 -20.99 11.33
N PRO A 214 13.19 -20.52 12.46
CA PRO A 214 13.41 -19.11 12.67
C PRO A 214 14.42 -18.57 11.67
N THR A 215 14.15 -17.38 11.13
CA THR A 215 15.14 -16.67 10.31
C THR A 215 16.43 -16.41 11.09
N ASN A 216 17.55 -16.20 10.41
CA ASN A 216 18.80 -15.82 11.11
C ASN A 216 18.62 -14.58 11.99
N ALA A 217 17.89 -13.56 11.52
CA ALA A 217 17.57 -12.35 12.27
C ALA A 217 16.71 -12.62 13.53
N ALA A 218 15.90 -13.69 13.54
CA ALA A 218 15.16 -14.11 14.72
C ALA A 218 16.09 -14.69 15.80
N PHE A 219 17.15 -15.40 15.42
CA PHE A 219 18.18 -15.86 16.36
C PHE A 219 19.02 -14.69 16.88
N ASP A 220 19.43 -13.77 16.00
CA ASP A 220 20.22 -12.59 16.38
C ASP A 220 19.46 -11.70 17.40
N ALA A 221 18.12 -11.72 17.37
CA ALA A 221 17.26 -10.96 18.28
C ALA A 221 17.12 -11.55 19.70
N ILE A 222 17.47 -12.83 19.93
CA ILE A 222 17.35 -13.47 21.25
C ILE A 222 18.67 -13.58 22.02
N GLY A 223 19.80 -13.27 21.39
CA GLY A 223 21.12 -13.28 22.03
C GLY A 223 22.26 -13.47 21.05
N THR A 224 23.49 -13.27 21.51
CA THR A 224 24.69 -13.60 20.73
C THR A 224 24.89 -15.10 20.62
N GLU A 225 25.64 -15.53 19.60
CA GLU A 225 26.03 -16.94 19.42
C GLU A 225 26.70 -17.53 20.67
N GLN A 226 27.57 -16.76 21.33
CA GLN A 226 28.30 -17.19 22.52
C GLN A 226 27.37 -17.42 23.71
N GLU A 227 26.36 -16.57 23.88
CA GLU A 227 25.33 -16.71 24.92
C GLU A 227 24.45 -17.94 24.64
N LEU A 228 23.95 -18.10 23.41
CA LEU A 228 23.09 -19.23 23.02
C LEU A 228 23.83 -20.58 23.14
N LEU A 229 25.12 -20.63 22.80
CA LEU A 229 25.93 -21.84 22.92
C LEU A 229 26.44 -22.13 24.34
N SER A 230 26.26 -21.19 25.29
CA SER A 230 26.74 -21.37 26.67
C SER A 230 25.92 -22.42 27.44
N ASP A 231 24.61 -22.49 27.22
CA ASP A 231 23.72 -23.54 27.74
C ASP A 231 23.12 -24.37 26.59
N LYS A 232 23.89 -25.37 26.17
CA LYS A 232 23.45 -26.33 25.15
C LYS A 232 22.24 -27.17 25.57
N THR A 233 21.95 -27.31 26.86
CA THR A 233 20.79 -28.08 27.33
C THR A 233 19.51 -27.29 27.05
N VAL A 234 19.49 -26.02 27.43
CA VAL A 234 18.39 -25.09 27.12
C VAL A 234 18.24 -24.91 25.60
N LEU A 235 19.34 -24.69 24.88
CA LEU A 235 19.32 -24.56 23.42
C LEU A 235 18.78 -25.83 22.73
N THR A 236 19.14 -27.03 23.20
CA THR A 236 18.58 -28.30 22.69
C THR A 236 17.06 -28.34 22.86
N THR A 237 16.54 -27.98 24.04
CA THR A 237 15.09 -27.94 24.30
C THR A 237 14.38 -26.93 23.40
N ILE A 238 14.95 -25.73 23.22
CA ILE A 238 14.41 -24.71 22.30
C ILE A 238 14.37 -25.27 20.87
N LEU A 239 15.46 -25.88 20.39
CA LEU A 239 15.51 -26.43 19.04
C LEU A 239 14.49 -27.57 18.83
N LEU A 240 14.36 -28.49 19.79
CA LEU A 240 13.36 -29.57 19.75
C LEU A 240 11.92 -29.04 19.80
N TYR A 241 11.68 -27.86 20.40
CA TYR A 241 10.38 -27.19 20.39
C TYR A 241 10.01 -26.63 19.00
N HIS A 242 10.97 -26.46 18.08
CA HIS A 242 10.72 -26.06 16.69
C HIS A 242 10.41 -27.23 15.75
N LEU A 243 10.50 -28.47 16.24
CA LEU A 243 10.19 -29.69 15.49
C LEU A 243 8.85 -30.28 15.96
N THR A 244 8.05 -30.80 15.04
CA THR A 244 6.95 -31.72 15.34
C THR A 244 7.09 -33.00 14.54
N ASN A 245 6.61 -34.12 15.09
CA ASN A 245 6.57 -35.39 14.37
C ASN A 245 5.56 -35.34 13.21
N GLY A 246 5.93 -35.87 12.04
CA GLY A 246 5.08 -35.91 10.85
C GLY A 246 5.06 -34.59 10.05
N VAL A 247 4.18 -34.53 9.04
CA VAL A 247 4.08 -33.42 8.09
C VAL A 247 2.79 -32.64 8.31
N ILE A 248 2.90 -31.39 8.76
CA ILE A 248 1.82 -30.42 8.89
C ILE A 248 1.98 -29.40 7.76
N ARG A 249 0.96 -29.25 6.91
CA ARG A 249 0.94 -28.27 5.81
C ARG A 249 0.20 -27.00 6.18
N SER A 250 0.37 -25.94 5.40
CA SER A 250 -0.44 -24.72 5.52
C SER A 250 -1.95 -25.01 5.44
N THR A 251 -2.36 -26.03 4.67
CA THR A 251 -3.75 -26.49 4.54
C THR A 251 -4.32 -27.13 5.81
N ASP A 252 -3.46 -27.58 6.72
CA ASP A 252 -3.86 -28.20 7.97
C ASP A 252 -4.03 -27.14 9.08
N ALA A 253 -3.43 -25.96 8.91
CA ALA A 253 -3.47 -24.87 9.87
C ALA A 253 -4.90 -24.34 10.08
N ARG A 254 -5.31 -24.23 11.35
CA ARG A 254 -6.59 -23.68 11.81
C ARG A 254 -6.34 -22.84 13.05
N ASN A 255 -7.20 -21.85 13.30
CA ASN A 255 -7.08 -21.07 14.54
C ASN A 255 -7.26 -21.97 15.76
N GLU A 256 -6.44 -21.78 16.79
CA GLU A 256 -6.36 -22.62 18.00
C GLU A 256 -5.98 -24.09 17.77
N LEU A 257 -5.42 -24.45 16.60
CA LEU A 257 -4.87 -25.80 16.41
C LEU A 257 -3.62 -25.98 17.28
N THR A 258 -3.65 -26.97 18.18
CA THR A 258 -2.46 -27.38 18.94
C THR A 258 -1.88 -28.69 18.42
N VAL A 259 -0.56 -28.75 18.27
CA VAL A 259 0.21 -29.95 17.91
C VAL A 259 1.32 -30.21 18.93
N GLU A 260 1.84 -31.44 18.99
CA GLU A 260 2.91 -31.79 19.94
C GLU A 260 4.29 -31.64 19.30
N SER A 261 5.17 -30.89 19.96
CA SER A 261 6.58 -30.77 19.59
C SER A 261 7.38 -32.03 19.93
N VAL A 262 8.57 -32.19 19.35
CA VAL A 262 9.52 -33.25 19.75
C VAL A 262 10.02 -33.04 21.20
N ALA A 263 9.91 -31.82 21.74
CA ALA A 263 10.14 -31.53 23.15
C ALA A 263 8.97 -31.96 24.09
N GLY A 264 7.89 -32.55 23.58
CA GLY A 264 6.72 -32.98 24.36
C GLY A 264 5.80 -31.85 24.83
N LEU A 265 6.07 -30.62 24.39
CA LEU A 265 5.25 -29.43 24.68
C LEU A 265 4.33 -29.10 23.52
N LYS A 266 3.16 -28.53 23.80
CA LYS A 266 2.23 -28.08 22.77
C LYS A 266 2.78 -26.87 22.01
N ILE A 267 2.52 -26.85 20.71
CA ILE A 267 2.71 -25.71 19.80
C ILE A 267 1.31 -25.32 19.28
N ARG A 268 0.96 -24.03 19.36
CA ARG A 268 -0.31 -23.46 18.92
C ARG A 268 -0.18 -22.69 17.62
N PHE A 269 -1.13 -22.92 16.72
CA PHE A 269 -1.37 -22.09 15.55
C PHE A 269 -2.50 -21.09 15.79
N ASN A 270 -2.34 -19.88 15.29
CA ASN A 270 -3.42 -18.90 15.16
C ASN A 270 -3.53 -18.41 13.71
N VAL A 271 -4.76 -18.21 13.23
CA VAL A 271 -5.06 -17.87 11.83
C VAL A 271 -5.95 -16.62 11.80
N TYR A 272 -5.35 -15.50 11.40
CA TYR A 272 -5.94 -14.18 11.48
C TYR A 272 -6.60 -13.78 10.16
N GLN A 273 -7.93 -13.82 10.11
CA GLN A 273 -8.69 -13.64 8.86
C GLN A 273 -8.55 -12.23 8.25
N HIS A 274 -8.41 -11.20 9.09
CA HIS A 274 -8.40 -9.79 8.65
C HIS A 274 -7.13 -9.41 7.85
N ASN A 275 -5.96 -9.98 8.20
CA ASN A 275 -4.67 -9.73 7.54
C ASN A 275 -4.08 -10.97 6.85
N LYS A 276 -4.74 -12.13 6.96
CA LYS A 276 -4.31 -13.44 6.46
C LYS A 276 -2.98 -13.94 7.03
N ALA A 277 -2.56 -13.43 8.20
CA ALA A 277 -1.40 -13.94 8.90
C ALA A 277 -1.72 -15.29 9.55
N VAL A 278 -0.75 -16.21 9.48
CA VAL A 278 -0.72 -17.42 10.31
C VAL A 278 0.48 -17.29 11.22
N THR A 279 0.28 -17.50 12.52
CA THR A 279 1.35 -17.55 13.50
C THR A 279 1.42 -18.92 14.14
N VAL A 280 2.60 -19.28 14.60
CA VAL A 280 2.89 -20.45 15.43
C VAL A 280 3.61 -19.95 16.69
N GLU A 281 3.04 -20.16 17.88
CA GLU A 281 3.47 -19.53 19.15
C GLU A 281 3.75 -18.00 19.03
N GLY A 282 2.90 -17.29 18.29
CA GLY A 282 3.04 -15.84 18.05
C GLY A 282 4.19 -15.41 17.12
N ALA A 283 4.94 -16.36 16.57
CA ALA A 283 5.89 -16.17 15.47
C ALA A 283 5.15 -16.27 14.13
N LYS A 284 5.28 -15.26 13.27
CA LYS A 284 4.57 -15.20 11.97
C LYS A 284 5.29 -16.09 10.96
N ILE A 285 4.52 -16.95 10.29
CA ILE A 285 5.04 -17.75 9.18
C ILE A 285 5.18 -16.85 7.94
N SER A 286 6.40 -16.76 7.42
CA SER A 286 6.80 -15.93 6.27
C SER A 286 6.92 -16.73 4.96
N LYS A 287 7.27 -18.02 5.05
CA LYS A 287 7.26 -18.99 3.93
C LYS A 287 6.59 -20.28 4.40
N PHE A 288 5.70 -20.83 3.59
CA PHE A 288 4.96 -22.06 3.87
C PHE A 288 5.42 -23.20 2.96
N ASP A 289 5.18 -24.44 3.42
CA ASP A 289 5.19 -25.66 2.63
C ASP A 289 6.47 -25.94 1.82
N LEU A 290 7.64 -25.67 2.40
CA LEU A 290 8.93 -25.99 1.78
C LEU A 290 9.19 -27.51 1.92
N ASN A 291 8.76 -28.28 0.93
CA ASN A 291 8.87 -29.74 0.93
C ASN A 291 10.33 -30.23 0.96
N ALA A 292 10.61 -31.16 1.87
CA ALA A 292 11.84 -31.94 1.94
C ALA A 292 11.56 -33.43 1.69
N SER A 293 12.60 -34.22 1.36
CA SER A 293 12.47 -35.68 1.20
C SER A 293 12.05 -36.40 2.49
N ASN A 294 12.37 -35.82 3.65
CA ASN A 294 12.02 -36.34 4.97
C ASN A 294 11.18 -35.33 5.80
N GLY A 295 10.39 -34.46 5.18
CA GLY A 295 9.54 -33.54 5.95
C GLY A 295 9.07 -32.30 5.21
N ILE A 296 8.80 -31.25 5.98
CA ILE A 296 8.43 -29.93 5.48
C ILE A 296 9.01 -28.81 6.37
N VAL A 297 9.32 -27.66 5.79
CA VAL A 297 9.80 -26.48 6.52
C VAL A 297 8.83 -25.31 6.33
N HIS A 298 8.52 -24.61 7.43
CA HIS A 298 7.83 -23.31 7.44
C HIS A 298 8.78 -22.28 8.07
N VAL A 299 9.05 -21.16 7.41
CA VAL A 299 10.01 -20.16 7.94
C VAL A 299 9.27 -19.13 8.80
N ILE A 300 9.76 -18.85 10.00
CA ILE A 300 9.11 -17.97 11.00
C ILE A 300 9.99 -16.78 11.41
N ASP A 301 9.36 -15.67 11.80
CA ASP A 301 10.02 -14.39 12.09
C ASP A 301 10.58 -14.25 13.53
N LYS A 302 10.35 -15.23 14.41
CA LYS A 302 10.83 -15.28 15.80
C LYS A 302 11.27 -16.69 16.17
N VAL A 303 12.13 -16.81 17.18
CA VAL A 303 12.41 -18.10 17.84
C VAL A 303 11.29 -18.39 18.84
N MET A 304 10.66 -19.56 18.74
CA MET A 304 9.67 -20.04 19.70
C MET A 304 10.37 -20.45 21.00
N ILE A 305 10.06 -19.78 22.10
CA ILE A 305 10.59 -20.11 23.41
C ILE A 305 9.60 -21.04 24.13
N PRO A 306 10.02 -22.21 24.62
CA PRO A 306 9.16 -23.12 25.38
C PRO A 306 8.50 -22.42 26.58
N PRO A 307 7.18 -22.58 26.80
CA PRO A 307 6.51 -22.01 27.96
C PRO A 307 7.01 -22.66 29.26
N THR A 308 7.30 -21.83 30.26
CA THR A 308 7.83 -22.27 31.57
C THR A 308 6.76 -22.53 32.64
N GLY A 309 5.50 -22.23 32.33
CA GLY A 309 4.36 -22.37 33.23
C GLY A 309 3.07 -21.83 32.61
N GLY A 310 1.98 -21.84 33.37
CA GLY A 310 0.71 -21.23 33.00
C GLY A 310 0.69 -19.71 33.24
N ILE A 311 -0.44 -19.07 32.92
CA ILE A 311 -0.63 -17.62 33.10
C ILE A 311 -0.46 -17.21 34.58
N VAL A 312 -0.90 -18.05 35.52
CA VAL A 312 -0.76 -17.81 36.96
C VAL A 312 0.72 -17.84 37.39
N ASP A 313 1.54 -18.73 36.83
CA ASP A 313 2.98 -18.80 37.11
C ASP A 313 3.70 -17.56 36.57
N LEU A 314 3.36 -17.13 35.35
CA LEU A 314 3.89 -15.91 34.73
C LEU A 314 3.54 -14.64 35.54
N VAL A 315 2.30 -14.54 36.02
CA VAL A 315 1.85 -13.45 36.91
C VAL A 315 2.59 -13.50 38.25
N THR A 316 2.82 -14.69 38.80
CA THR A 316 3.54 -14.89 40.07
C THR A 316 5.02 -14.55 39.97
N GLY A 317 5.67 -14.85 38.84
CA GLY A 317 7.06 -14.50 38.57
C GLY A 317 7.31 -13.00 38.35
N ASN A 318 6.27 -12.23 38.02
CA ASN A 318 6.40 -10.81 37.67
C ASN A 318 6.01 -9.88 38.82
N LYS A 319 7.02 -9.20 39.41
CA LYS A 319 6.82 -8.23 40.50
C LYS A 319 5.88 -7.08 40.15
N ASP A 320 5.84 -6.66 38.87
CA ASP A 320 4.97 -5.59 38.39
C ASP A 320 3.50 -5.99 38.25
N LEU A 321 3.18 -7.27 38.45
CA LEU A 321 1.82 -7.82 38.47
C LEU A 321 1.36 -8.28 39.88
N SER A 322 2.12 -7.98 40.93
CA SER A 322 1.81 -8.40 42.32
C SER A 322 0.46 -7.88 42.84
N THR A 323 0.01 -6.69 42.41
CA THR A 323 -1.34 -6.18 42.72
C THR A 323 -2.41 -7.03 42.04
N LEU A 324 -2.22 -7.37 40.76
CA LEU A 324 -3.13 -8.24 40.01
C LEU A 324 -3.23 -9.62 40.66
N LEU A 325 -2.09 -10.23 41.02
CA LEU A 325 -2.06 -11.54 41.70
C LEU A 325 -2.91 -11.56 42.97
N SER A 326 -2.76 -10.54 43.82
CA SER A 326 -3.50 -10.42 45.07
C SER A 326 -5.02 -10.28 44.84
N LEU A 327 -5.43 -9.56 43.79
CA LEU A 327 -6.84 -9.38 43.42
C LEU A 327 -7.44 -10.63 42.75
N VAL A 328 -6.66 -11.36 41.94
CA VAL A 328 -7.03 -12.66 41.33
C VAL A 328 -7.27 -13.72 42.41
N GLN A 329 -6.38 -13.80 43.41
CA GLN A 329 -6.55 -14.69 44.57
C GLN A 329 -7.81 -14.33 45.36
N LYS A 330 -8.05 -13.04 45.61
CA LYS A 330 -9.20 -12.56 46.38
C LYS A 330 -10.56 -12.75 45.67
N SER A 331 -10.60 -12.64 44.35
CA SER A 331 -11.82 -12.81 43.55
C SER A 331 -12.14 -14.28 43.22
N ASN A 332 -11.22 -15.21 43.53
CA ASN A 332 -11.36 -16.65 43.27
C ASN A 332 -11.61 -16.99 41.78
N ILE A 333 -10.92 -16.29 40.88
CA ILE A 333 -11.03 -16.51 39.41
C ILE A 333 -9.88 -17.33 38.81
N ILE A 334 -9.02 -17.94 39.63
CA ILE A 334 -7.85 -18.70 39.18
C ILE A 334 -8.24 -19.76 38.14
N GLY A 335 -9.27 -20.57 38.41
CA GLY A 335 -9.78 -21.57 37.47
C GLY A 335 -10.49 -21.01 36.21
N ILE A 336 -10.65 -19.69 36.10
CA ILE A 336 -11.06 -19.00 34.86
C ILE A 336 -9.81 -18.60 34.06
N ILE A 337 -8.77 -18.12 34.74
CA ILE A 337 -7.47 -17.73 34.15
C ILE A 337 -6.68 -18.95 33.63
N GLU A 338 -6.87 -20.12 34.24
CA GLU A 338 -6.26 -21.39 33.81
C GLU A 338 -7.00 -22.06 32.63
N ARG A 339 -8.00 -21.40 32.04
CA ARG A 339 -8.68 -21.92 30.85
C ARG A 339 -7.81 -21.84 29.60
N ASP A 340 -8.00 -22.79 28.70
CA ASP A 340 -7.35 -22.89 27.40
C ASP A 340 -8.44 -22.96 26.31
N PRO A 341 -8.50 -22.04 25.32
CA PRO A 341 -7.62 -20.89 25.07
C PRO A 341 -7.99 -19.63 25.91
N LEU A 342 -7.01 -18.76 26.16
CA LEU A 342 -7.22 -17.47 26.83
C LEU A 342 -6.15 -16.44 26.44
N THR A 343 -6.53 -15.15 26.45
CA THR A 343 -5.63 -13.99 26.47
C THR A 343 -5.96 -13.12 27.67
N VAL A 344 -4.93 -12.63 28.38
CA VAL A 344 -5.09 -11.79 29.58
C VAL A 344 -4.42 -10.45 29.37
N PHE A 345 -5.21 -9.38 29.35
CA PHE A 345 -4.72 -8.00 29.34
C PHE A 345 -4.30 -7.59 30.76
N ALA A 346 -3.18 -8.11 31.24
CA ALA A 346 -2.75 -7.98 32.64
C ALA A 346 -2.41 -6.52 33.03
N PRO A 347 -3.19 -5.85 33.91
CA PRO A 347 -2.85 -4.52 34.40
C PRO A 347 -1.65 -4.56 35.35
N THR A 348 -0.69 -3.66 35.16
CA THR A 348 0.48 -3.51 36.04
C THR A 348 0.14 -2.77 37.33
N ASN A 349 0.99 -2.89 38.35
CA ASN A 349 0.94 -2.09 39.58
C ASN A 349 0.81 -0.58 39.28
N ALA A 350 1.52 -0.09 38.26
CA ALA A 350 1.46 1.30 37.83
C ALA A 350 0.09 1.68 37.22
N ALA A 351 -0.61 0.75 36.57
CA ALA A 351 -1.98 0.96 36.08
C ALA A 351 -2.97 1.08 37.27
N PHE A 352 -2.87 0.21 38.27
CA PHE A 352 -3.68 0.31 39.50
C PHE A 352 -3.41 1.62 40.26
N SER A 353 -2.15 2.06 40.35
CA SER A 353 -1.77 3.33 41.00
C SER A 353 -2.34 4.60 40.35
N ARG A 354 -2.85 4.51 39.11
CA ARG A 354 -3.55 5.62 38.43
C ARG A 354 -5.04 5.71 38.79
N LEU A 355 -5.60 4.68 39.42
CA LEU A 355 -7.01 4.67 39.79
C LEU A 355 -7.25 5.55 41.04
N PRO A 356 -8.33 6.36 41.07
CA PRO A 356 -8.71 7.11 42.26
C PRO A 356 -8.91 6.21 43.49
N ALA A 357 -8.51 6.68 44.67
CA ALA A 357 -8.51 5.88 45.90
C ALA A 357 -9.90 5.33 46.28
N ASN A 358 -10.99 6.05 45.96
CA ASN A 358 -12.35 5.57 46.15
C ASN A 358 -12.73 4.40 45.22
N VAL A 359 -12.17 4.36 44.00
CA VAL A 359 -12.36 3.23 43.06
C VAL A 359 -11.62 1.99 43.59
N LEU A 360 -10.35 2.14 43.99
CA LEU A 360 -9.57 1.06 44.61
C LEU A 360 -10.23 0.53 45.89
N SER A 361 -10.74 1.42 46.74
CA SER A 361 -11.48 1.03 47.95
C SER A 361 -12.74 0.21 47.62
N ARG A 362 -13.52 0.64 46.63
CA ARG A 362 -14.74 -0.07 46.19
C ARG A 362 -14.42 -1.45 45.60
N LEU A 363 -13.42 -1.56 44.71
CA LEU A 363 -12.93 -2.83 44.18
C LEU A 363 -12.43 -3.78 45.27
N ASN A 364 -11.85 -3.23 46.35
CA ASN A 364 -11.38 -4.03 47.47
C ASN A 364 -12.52 -4.48 48.42
N SER A 365 -13.63 -3.75 48.50
CA SER A 365 -14.80 -4.14 49.33
C SER A 365 -15.79 -5.05 48.62
N ASP A 366 -15.94 -4.91 47.30
CA ASP A 366 -16.98 -5.58 46.50
C ASP A 366 -16.35 -6.69 45.65
N THR A 367 -16.45 -7.94 46.12
CA THR A 367 -15.87 -9.11 45.45
C THR A 367 -16.60 -9.49 44.15
N ALA A 368 -17.88 -9.12 44.00
CA ALA A 368 -18.63 -9.36 42.78
C ALA A 368 -18.17 -8.39 41.68
N LEU A 369 -18.09 -7.10 42.00
CA LEU A 369 -17.53 -6.09 41.11
C LEU A 369 -16.05 -6.38 40.77
N LEU A 370 -15.25 -6.80 41.75
CA LEU A 370 -13.85 -7.16 41.50
C LEU A 370 -13.74 -8.30 40.49
N LYS A 371 -14.57 -9.34 40.65
CA LYS A 371 -14.64 -10.45 39.70
C LYS A 371 -15.02 -9.98 38.30
N GLU A 372 -16.09 -9.18 38.18
CA GLU A 372 -16.56 -8.64 36.90
C GLU A 372 -15.48 -7.79 36.18
N VAL A 373 -14.81 -6.91 36.93
CA VAL A 373 -13.72 -6.07 36.40
C VAL A 373 -12.50 -6.90 36.00
N LEU A 374 -12.20 -8.00 36.68
CA LEU A 374 -11.12 -8.89 36.29
C LEU A 374 -11.50 -9.76 35.08
N GLU A 375 -12.75 -10.26 35.00
CA GLU A 375 -13.27 -10.98 33.82
C GLU A 375 -13.27 -10.10 32.56
N TYR A 376 -13.43 -8.78 32.70
CA TYR A 376 -13.26 -7.80 31.62
C TYR A 376 -11.83 -7.75 31.03
N HIS A 377 -10.81 -8.21 31.76
CA HIS A 377 -9.43 -8.29 31.24
C HIS A 377 -9.11 -9.64 30.57
N LEU A 378 -10.08 -10.56 30.50
CA LEU A 378 -9.90 -11.92 29.97
C LEU A 378 -10.64 -12.09 28.63
N VAL A 379 -9.95 -12.55 27.60
CA VAL A 379 -10.50 -12.79 26.26
C VAL A 379 -10.44 -14.30 25.96
N PRO A 380 -11.54 -14.96 25.55
CA PRO A 380 -11.67 -16.43 25.50
C PRO A 380 -11.10 -17.06 24.21
N HIS A 381 -9.92 -16.61 23.78
CA HIS A 381 -9.14 -17.10 22.65
C HIS A 381 -7.72 -16.53 22.75
N THR A 382 -6.76 -17.08 22.01
CA THR A 382 -5.36 -16.62 22.03
C THR A 382 -5.12 -15.57 20.93
N GLU A 383 -4.78 -14.36 21.37
CA GLU A 383 -4.47 -13.23 20.50
C GLU A 383 -3.03 -12.79 20.69
N TYR A 384 -2.19 -13.04 19.67
CA TYR A 384 -0.81 -12.55 19.62
C TYR A 384 -0.75 -11.21 18.89
N SER A 385 0.29 -10.42 19.13
CA SER A 385 0.46 -9.10 18.51
C SER A 385 0.38 -9.04 16.97
N PRO A 386 0.72 -10.09 16.17
CA PRO A 386 0.48 -10.07 14.72
C PRO A 386 -0.99 -10.22 14.30
N GLY A 387 -1.87 -10.63 15.23
CA GLY A 387 -3.32 -10.66 15.06
C GLY A 387 -4.03 -9.38 15.49
N LEU A 388 -3.42 -8.59 16.37
CA LEU A 388 -4.04 -7.37 16.88
C LEU A 388 -4.02 -6.23 15.86
N TYR A 389 -5.15 -5.53 15.67
CA TYR A 389 -5.22 -4.37 14.79
C TYR A 389 -5.98 -3.17 15.38
N ASN A 390 -5.74 -1.97 14.81
CA ASN A 390 -6.35 -0.74 15.33
C ASN A 390 -7.87 -0.73 15.14
N ARG A 391 -8.60 -0.32 16.18
CA ARG A 391 -10.06 -0.29 16.28
C ARG A 391 -10.72 -1.68 16.28
N GLU A 392 -9.96 -2.71 16.60
CA GLU A 392 -10.49 -4.04 16.92
C GLU A 392 -11.28 -4.03 18.24
N TYR A 393 -12.26 -4.92 18.34
CA TYR A 393 -13.11 -5.09 19.52
C TYR A 393 -13.04 -6.55 19.97
N LEU A 394 -12.28 -6.81 21.03
CA LEU A 394 -12.16 -8.14 21.62
C LEU A 394 -13.24 -8.33 22.68
N ARG A 395 -14.09 -9.33 22.48
CA ARG A 395 -15.14 -9.68 23.44
C ARG A 395 -14.54 -10.38 24.65
N THR A 396 -14.89 -9.91 25.85
CA THR A 396 -14.31 -10.40 27.10
C THR A 396 -15.16 -11.51 27.75
N LEU A 397 -14.72 -12.03 28.89
CA LEU A 397 -15.45 -13.01 29.71
C LEU A 397 -16.42 -12.37 30.72
N ASP A 398 -16.50 -11.05 30.77
CA ASP A 398 -17.38 -10.32 31.68
C ASP A 398 -18.88 -10.66 31.52
N SER A 399 -19.66 -10.34 32.55
CA SER A 399 -21.09 -10.67 32.59
C SER A 399 -21.96 -9.80 31.68
N GLN A 400 -21.54 -8.56 31.38
CA GLN A 400 -22.25 -7.60 30.54
C GLN A 400 -21.99 -7.81 29.04
N ARG A 401 -20.96 -8.59 28.69
CA ARG A 401 -20.42 -8.80 27.33
C ARG A 401 -19.77 -7.53 26.76
N ASP A 402 -19.13 -6.76 27.62
CA ASP A 402 -18.29 -5.65 27.22
C ASP A 402 -17.14 -6.09 26.30
N VAL A 403 -16.55 -5.11 25.63
CA VAL A 403 -15.48 -5.31 24.64
C VAL A 403 -14.26 -4.46 24.99
N ILE A 404 -13.08 -5.08 25.01
CA ILE A 404 -11.82 -4.34 24.95
C ILE A 404 -11.70 -3.77 23.55
N ARG A 405 -11.75 -2.44 23.43
CA ARG A 405 -11.44 -1.75 22.19
C ARG A 405 -9.94 -1.51 22.10
N LEU A 406 -9.27 -2.16 21.16
CA LEU A 406 -7.87 -1.92 20.90
C LEU A 406 -7.68 -0.63 20.10
N SER A 407 -7.01 0.34 20.71
CA SER A 407 -6.29 1.37 19.96
C SER A 407 -4.84 0.96 19.93
N VAL A 408 -4.35 0.56 18.76
CA VAL A 408 -2.90 0.39 18.55
C VAL A 408 -2.33 1.78 18.34
N SER A 409 -2.18 2.53 19.43
CA SER A 409 -1.43 3.79 19.41
C SER A 409 0.01 3.42 19.08
N GLY A 410 0.49 3.89 17.93
CA GLY A 410 1.81 3.53 17.39
C GLY A 410 2.96 4.24 18.09
N GLY A 411 2.92 4.28 19.43
CA GLY A 411 3.82 5.04 20.27
C GLY A 411 3.39 6.51 20.48
N ASN A 412 4.35 7.35 20.80
CA ASN A 412 4.23 8.81 20.84
C ASN A 412 4.14 9.42 19.43
N LEU A 413 3.93 10.73 19.34
CA LEU A 413 3.77 11.44 18.05
C LEU A 413 4.94 11.20 17.07
N VAL A 414 6.19 11.11 17.55
CA VAL A 414 7.37 10.86 16.71
C VAL A 414 7.37 9.41 16.20
N GLU A 415 7.01 8.45 17.04
CA GLU A 415 6.92 7.03 16.69
C GLU A 415 5.80 6.78 15.65
N VAL A 416 4.64 7.43 15.82
CA VAL A 416 3.54 7.40 14.85
C VAL A 416 3.94 8.02 13.52
N LEU A 417 4.64 9.15 13.53
CA LEU A 417 5.19 9.77 12.31
C LEU A 417 6.18 8.84 11.59
N GLN A 418 7.04 8.15 12.34
CA GLN A 418 8.05 7.24 11.79
C GLN A 418 7.40 6.00 11.18
N ALA A 419 6.43 5.38 11.87
CA ALA A 419 5.66 4.24 11.38
C ALA A 419 4.86 4.55 10.10
N ASN A 420 4.45 5.82 9.92
CA ASN A 420 3.70 6.27 8.73
C ASN A 420 4.59 6.95 7.66
N GLY A 421 5.91 6.81 7.76
CA GLY A 421 6.84 7.22 6.71
C GLY A 421 7.06 8.73 6.57
N ALA A 422 6.69 9.54 7.56
CA ALA A 422 6.90 10.99 7.58
C ALA A 422 8.36 11.37 7.94
N SER A 423 9.34 10.63 7.40
CA SER A 423 10.75 10.72 7.77
C SER A 423 11.37 12.10 7.50
N ARG A 424 10.92 12.80 6.45
CA ARG A 424 11.42 14.15 6.14
C ARG A 424 10.93 15.21 7.11
N LEU A 425 9.69 15.09 7.62
CA LEU A 425 9.18 15.95 8.69
C LEU A 425 10.00 15.72 9.98
N ILE A 426 10.26 14.46 10.35
CA ILE A 426 11.10 14.11 11.51
C ILE A 426 12.51 14.68 11.36
N GLN A 427 13.11 14.58 10.18
CA GLN A 427 14.44 15.13 9.88
C GLN A 427 14.48 16.64 10.11
N TYR A 428 13.51 17.39 9.57
CA TYR A 428 13.43 18.84 9.75
C TYR A 428 13.12 19.26 11.19
N ALA A 429 12.21 18.55 11.88
CA ALA A 429 11.92 18.78 13.30
C ALA A 429 13.15 18.55 14.18
N THR A 430 13.92 17.48 13.92
CA THR A 430 15.18 17.19 14.61
C THR A 430 16.23 18.28 14.34
N ALA A 431 16.40 18.69 13.09
CA ALA A 431 17.33 19.77 12.73
C ALA A 431 16.97 21.11 13.39
N CYS A 432 15.69 21.37 13.62
CA CYS A 432 15.19 22.55 14.32
C CYS A 432 15.23 22.44 15.86
N GLY A 433 15.45 21.24 16.42
CA GLY A 433 15.43 21.01 17.87
C GLY A 433 14.02 20.91 18.46
N LEU A 434 13.01 20.61 17.64
CA LEU A 434 11.60 20.55 18.04
C LEU A 434 11.15 19.18 18.60
N ALA A 435 12.05 18.20 18.70
CA ALA A 435 11.71 16.85 19.17
C ALA A 435 11.11 16.86 20.59
N ASP A 436 11.78 17.53 21.54
CA ASP A 436 11.29 17.66 22.92
C ASP A 436 10.00 18.47 23.00
N THR A 437 9.82 19.47 22.11
CA THR A 437 8.57 20.22 22.00
C THR A 437 7.42 19.31 21.58
N ILE A 438 7.61 18.46 20.57
CA ILE A 438 6.60 17.50 20.09
C ILE A 438 6.26 16.45 21.15
N LEU A 439 7.22 16.03 21.97
CA LEU A 439 7.04 15.02 23.03
C LEU A 439 6.44 15.60 24.31
N GLY A 440 6.75 16.85 24.65
CA GLY A 440 6.39 17.47 25.93
C GLY A 440 4.95 17.98 26.05
N GLY A 441 4.15 17.92 24.98
CA GLY A 441 2.77 18.40 24.96
C GLY A 441 1.80 17.45 24.27
N THR A 442 0.52 17.84 24.25
CA THR A 442 -0.53 17.15 23.51
C THR A 442 -0.86 17.94 22.26
N TYR A 443 -0.64 17.35 21.08
CA TYR A 443 -0.79 18.06 19.79
C TYR A 443 -1.59 17.30 18.74
N THR A 444 -2.09 18.08 17.79
CA THR A 444 -2.52 17.59 16.48
C THR A 444 -1.47 18.02 15.46
N ILE A 445 -0.79 17.05 14.85
CA ILE A 445 0.22 17.27 13.82
C ILE A 445 -0.42 17.03 12.45
N PHE A 446 -0.39 18.04 11.58
CA PHE A 446 -0.61 17.88 10.15
C PHE A 446 0.72 17.49 9.52
N ALA A 447 0.88 16.24 9.08
CA ALA A 447 2.15 15.69 8.67
C ALA A 447 2.24 15.55 7.14
N PRO A 448 3.06 16.37 6.43
CA PRO A 448 3.21 16.23 4.99
C PRO A 448 3.91 14.91 4.65
N THR A 449 3.44 14.25 3.60
CA THR A 449 4.17 13.13 3.00
C THR A 449 5.54 13.58 2.49
N ASN A 450 6.51 12.67 2.37
CA ASN A 450 7.81 13.00 1.78
C ASN A 450 7.66 13.59 0.36
N ALA A 451 6.71 13.06 -0.43
CA ALA A 451 6.38 13.57 -1.76
C ALA A 451 5.83 15.02 -1.75
N ALA A 452 5.20 15.46 -0.66
CA ALA A 452 4.76 16.85 -0.50
C ALA A 452 5.95 17.81 -0.37
N PHE A 453 7.01 17.40 0.35
CA PHE A 453 8.27 18.16 0.42
C PHE A 453 9.02 18.17 -0.93
N ASP A 454 9.00 17.06 -1.66
CA ASP A 454 9.59 16.99 -3.02
C ASP A 454 8.82 17.84 -4.03
N ALA A 455 7.51 18.00 -3.85
CA ALA A 455 6.64 18.80 -4.73
C ALA A 455 6.68 20.32 -4.44
N LEU A 456 7.37 20.77 -3.40
CA LEU A 456 7.63 22.20 -3.19
C LEU A 456 8.43 22.74 -4.39
N GLY A 457 7.99 23.87 -4.94
CA GLY A 457 8.68 24.55 -6.04
C GLY A 457 9.78 25.47 -5.53
N THR A 458 9.70 26.76 -5.86
CA THR A 458 10.60 27.81 -5.33
C THR A 458 10.62 27.87 -3.79
N GLU A 459 9.56 27.38 -3.14
CA GLU A 459 9.42 27.32 -1.68
C GLU A 459 10.40 26.33 -1.01
N GLN A 460 11.12 25.49 -1.76
CA GLN A 460 12.22 24.68 -1.21
C GLN A 460 13.33 25.53 -0.57
N GLU A 461 13.54 26.77 -1.04
CA GLU A 461 14.49 27.71 -0.45
C GLU A 461 14.14 28.02 1.03
N LEU A 462 12.85 28.06 1.38
CA LEU A 462 12.38 28.32 2.74
C LEU A 462 12.80 27.23 3.75
N LEU A 463 13.07 26.02 3.26
CA LEU A 463 13.54 24.90 4.09
C LEU A 463 15.04 25.02 4.46
N SER A 464 15.76 25.99 3.88
CA SER A 464 17.18 26.21 4.13
C SER A 464 17.45 27.20 5.27
N ASP A 465 16.53 28.13 5.52
CA ASP A 465 16.59 29.03 6.69
C ASP A 465 15.98 28.32 7.91
N LYS A 466 16.80 28.09 8.95
CA LYS A 466 16.37 27.39 10.17
C LYS A 466 15.26 28.13 10.93
N THR A 467 15.23 29.45 10.89
CA THR A 467 14.21 30.28 11.57
C THR A 467 12.87 30.16 10.84
N VAL A 468 12.89 30.28 9.51
CA VAL A 468 11.69 30.13 8.67
C VAL A 468 11.17 28.70 8.75
N LEU A 469 12.04 27.70 8.63
CA LEU A 469 11.69 26.29 8.78
C LEU A 469 11.09 25.98 10.16
N THR A 470 11.63 26.54 11.24
CA THR A 470 11.05 26.37 12.59
C THR A 470 9.61 26.91 12.64
N THR A 471 9.37 28.10 12.09
CA THR A 471 8.01 28.69 12.01
C THR A 471 7.06 27.83 11.16
N ILE A 472 7.52 27.34 9.99
CA ILE A 472 6.76 26.42 9.14
C ILE A 472 6.38 25.15 9.92
N LEU A 473 7.33 24.53 10.62
CA LEU A 473 7.08 23.32 11.41
C LEU A 473 6.09 23.56 12.55
N LEU A 474 6.21 24.67 13.29
CA LEU A 474 5.24 25.04 14.33
C LEU A 474 3.84 25.36 13.79
N TYR A 475 3.72 25.79 12.52
CA TYR A 475 2.42 25.99 11.86
C TYR A 475 1.72 24.66 11.53
N HIS A 476 2.46 23.55 11.41
CA HIS A 476 1.90 22.21 11.25
C HIS A 476 1.41 21.59 12.57
N LEU A 477 1.64 22.24 13.72
CA LEU A 477 1.19 21.80 15.03
C LEU A 477 0.03 22.67 15.51
N THR A 478 -1.00 22.07 16.09
CA THR A 478 -2.04 22.75 16.89
C THR A 478 -2.12 22.10 18.27
N ASN A 479 -2.49 22.88 19.28
CA ASN A 479 -2.60 22.40 20.66
C ASN A 479 -3.85 21.54 20.86
N GLY A 480 -3.72 20.42 21.58
CA GLY A 480 -4.80 19.47 21.84
C GLY A 480 -5.04 18.48 20.70
N VAL A 481 -6.06 17.63 20.86
CA VAL A 481 -6.45 16.60 19.89
C VAL A 481 -7.68 17.09 19.12
N ILE A 482 -7.54 17.20 17.80
CA ILE A 482 -8.62 17.52 16.85
C ILE A 482 -8.73 16.35 15.90
N ARG A 483 -9.81 15.59 16.01
CA ARG A 483 -10.12 14.49 15.10
C ARG A 483 -10.81 14.99 13.85
N ARG A 484 -10.82 14.17 12.81
CA ARG A 484 -11.60 14.42 11.59
C ARG A 484 -13.10 14.53 11.86
N SER A 485 -13.61 13.91 12.94
CA SER A 485 -14.99 14.07 13.42
C SER A 485 -15.31 15.47 13.94
N ASP A 486 -14.28 16.18 14.40
CA ASP A 486 -14.43 17.45 15.12
C ASP A 486 -14.30 18.64 14.15
N ALA A 487 -13.70 18.39 12.98
CA ALA A 487 -13.60 19.34 11.89
C ALA A 487 -14.97 19.78 11.36
N GLN A 488 -15.14 21.09 11.18
CA GLN A 488 -16.28 21.71 10.52
C GLN A 488 -15.77 22.56 9.35
N ASN A 489 -16.62 22.87 8.37
CA ASN A 489 -16.22 23.75 7.27
C ASN A 489 -15.96 25.17 7.79
N GLU A 490 -14.87 25.80 7.36
CA GLU A 490 -14.35 27.09 7.86
C GLU A 490 -13.94 27.08 9.35
N LEU A 491 -13.82 25.92 10.01
CA LEU A 491 -13.29 25.84 11.38
C LEU A 491 -11.84 26.35 11.39
N THR A 492 -11.55 27.35 12.23
CA THR A 492 -10.18 27.83 12.46
C THR A 492 -9.68 27.44 13.83
N VAL A 493 -8.41 27.04 13.90
CA VAL A 493 -7.70 26.66 15.13
C VAL A 493 -6.36 27.40 15.18
N GLU A 494 -5.90 27.80 16.36
CA GLU A 494 -4.59 28.41 16.53
C GLU A 494 -3.46 27.36 16.52
N SER A 495 -2.50 27.53 15.61
CA SER A 495 -1.28 26.72 15.56
C SER A 495 -0.29 27.12 16.66
N VAL A 496 0.73 26.28 16.91
CA VAL A 496 1.81 26.60 17.86
C VAL A 496 2.66 27.78 17.36
N ALA A 497 2.59 28.12 16.07
CA ALA A 497 3.17 29.36 15.51
C ALA A 497 2.34 30.63 15.80
N GLY A 498 1.21 30.55 16.50
CA GLY A 498 0.32 31.69 16.81
C GLY A 498 -0.53 32.17 15.61
N LEU A 499 -0.47 31.46 14.49
CA LEU A 499 -1.28 31.73 13.29
C LEU A 499 -2.44 30.74 13.22
N LYS A 500 -3.58 31.18 12.67
CA LYS A 500 -4.73 30.30 12.45
C LYS A 500 -4.46 29.32 11.31
N VAL A 501 -4.86 28.07 11.51
CA VAL A 501 -5.07 27.07 10.45
C VAL A 501 -6.56 26.84 10.26
N ARG A 502 -7.02 26.72 9.02
CA ARG A 502 -8.41 26.58 8.60
C ARG A 502 -8.69 25.22 8.00
N PHE A 503 -9.75 24.58 8.48
CA PHE A 503 -10.31 23.37 7.89
C PHE A 503 -11.41 23.70 6.87
N ASN A 504 -11.42 23.00 5.74
CA ASN A 504 -12.50 23.05 4.75
C ASN A 504 -12.99 21.63 4.44
N ILE A 505 -14.30 21.48 4.25
CA ILE A 505 -14.98 20.20 4.04
C ILE A 505 -15.81 20.27 2.76
N TYR A 506 -15.27 19.69 1.70
CA TYR A 506 -15.86 19.72 0.37
C TYR A 506 -16.79 18.51 0.17
N LYS A 507 -18.10 18.76 0.29
CA LYS A 507 -19.14 17.71 0.26
C LYS A 507 -19.19 16.92 -1.06
N HIS A 508 -18.85 17.55 -2.18
CA HIS A 508 -18.97 16.93 -3.51
C HIS A 508 -17.98 15.77 -3.74
N ASN A 509 -16.76 15.86 -3.18
CA ASN A 509 -15.71 14.84 -3.31
C ASN A 509 -15.34 14.18 -1.96
N ASN A 510 -16.01 14.55 -0.86
CA ASN A 510 -15.69 14.12 0.51
C ASN A 510 -14.21 14.35 0.88
N ALA A 511 -13.60 15.44 0.40
CA ALA A 511 -12.28 15.88 0.85
C ALA A 511 -12.41 16.75 2.10
N VAL A 512 -11.48 16.56 3.01
CA VAL A 512 -11.21 17.48 4.12
C VAL A 512 -9.81 18.02 3.89
N THR A 513 -9.65 19.34 3.95
CA THR A 513 -8.34 20.01 3.85
C THR A 513 -8.06 20.82 5.10
N VAL A 514 -6.78 21.06 5.35
CA VAL A 514 -6.26 22.11 6.25
C VAL A 514 -5.37 23.03 5.42
N GLU A 515 -5.66 24.34 5.38
CA GLU A 515 -4.97 25.31 4.49
C GLU A 515 -4.80 24.81 3.04
N GLY A 516 -5.85 24.21 2.48
CA GLY A 516 -5.84 23.63 1.13
C GLY A 516 -5.02 22.35 0.95
N ALA A 517 -4.25 21.90 1.94
CA ALA A 517 -3.61 20.58 1.97
C ALA A 517 -4.63 19.50 2.35
N LYS A 518 -4.71 18.42 1.57
CA LYS A 518 -5.74 17.39 1.72
C LYS A 518 -5.34 16.35 2.74
N ILE A 519 -6.21 16.10 3.70
CA ILE A 519 -6.02 15.03 4.69
C ILE A 519 -6.28 13.68 4.01
N SER A 520 -5.37 12.72 4.25
CA SER A 520 -5.40 11.38 3.68
C SER A 520 -6.71 10.64 4.00
N LYS A 521 -7.37 10.09 2.98
CA LYS A 521 -8.59 9.29 3.16
C LYS A 521 -8.33 7.88 3.71
N PHE A 522 -7.09 7.41 3.72
CA PHE A 522 -6.70 6.08 4.19
C PHE A 522 -6.03 6.11 5.57
N PHE A 523 -5.35 7.22 5.89
CA PHE A 523 -4.58 7.41 7.12
C PHE A 523 -5.00 8.73 7.80
N TYR A 524 -6.28 8.79 8.20
CA TYR A 524 -6.85 9.89 9.00
C TYR A 524 -7.01 9.43 10.45
N ASP A 525 -6.86 10.36 11.40
CA ASP A 525 -6.92 10.09 12.84
C ASP A 525 -5.93 8.99 13.29
N LEU A 526 -4.62 9.23 13.09
CA LEU A 526 -3.57 8.36 13.61
C LEU A 526 -3.31 8.69 15.08
N ASP A 527 -3.89 7.91 15.99
CA ASP A 527 -3.79 8.08 17.44
C ASP A 527 -2.35 7.86 17.94
N ALA A 528 -1.84 8.80 18.74
CA ALA A 528 -0.55 8.73 19.45
C ALA A 528 -0.77 8.87 20.97
N SER A 529 0.18 8.39 21.77
CA SER A 529 0.08 8.47 23.24
C SER A 529 0.02 9.91 23.79
N ASN A 530 0.55 10.87 23.03
CA ASN A 530 0.51 12.31 23.35
C ASN A 530 -0.10 13.16 22.21
N GLY A 531 -1.04 12.62 21.42
CA GLY A 531 -1.69 13.43 20.39
C GLY A 531 -2.34 12.65 19.26
N ILE A 532 -2.44 13.31 18.10
CA ILE A 532 -2.95 12.72 16.86
C ILE A 532 -2.17 13.23 15.65
N VAL A 533 -2.01 12.38 14.63
CA VAL A 533 -1.39 12.75 13.35
C VAL A 533 -2.41 12.66 12.20
N HIS A 534 -2.44 13.69 11.35
CA HIS A 534 -3.17 13.72 10.08
C HIS A 534 -2.17 13.78 8.94
N ILE A 535 -2.09 12.75 8.11
CA ILE A 535 -1.22 12.79 6.92
C ILE A 535 -1.81 13.72 5.86
N ILE A 536 -1.02 14.68 5.35
CA ILE A 536 -1.43 15.65 4.32
C ILE A 536 -0.57 15.60 3.05
N ASP A 537 -1.13 16.03 1.92
CA ASP A 537 -0.51 15.95 0.58
C ASP A 537 0.28 17.19 0.12
N LYS A 538 0.24 18.28 0.89
CA LYS A 538 1.05 19.50 0.70
C LYS A 538 1.76 19.86 2.01
N VAL A 539 2.82 20.65 1.95
CA VAL A 539 3.42 21.32 3.12
C VAL A 539 2.62 22.59 3.38
N LEU A 540 2.24 22.85 4.63
CA LEU A 540 1.55 24.08 5.03
C LEU A 540 2.56 25.24 5.07
N ILE A 541 2.38 26.22 4.20
CA ILE A 541 3.16 27.46 4.20
C ILE A 541 2.36 28.52 4.95
N PRO A 542 2.90 29.12 6.03
CA PRO A 542 2.21 30.17 6.77
C PRO A 542 1.84 31.37 5.87
N PRO A 543 0.62 31.92 5.98
CA PRO A 543 0.25 33.13 5.24
C PRO A 543 1.09 34.33 5.72
N THR A 544 1.58 35.13 4.78
CA THR A 544 2.39 36.33 5.09
C THR A 544 1.56 37.57 5.45
N GLY A 545 0.23 37.49 5.35
CA GLY A 545 -0.71 38.56 5.66
C GLY A 545 -2.13 38.21 5.20
N GLY A 546 -3.03 39.20 5.26
CA GLY A 546 -4.38 39.08 4.69
C GLY A 546 -4.38 39.29 3.17
N ILE A 547 -5.55 39.12 2.54
CA ILE A 547 -5.72 39.30 1.08
C ILE A 547 -5.28 40.71 0.64
N ALA A 548 -5.53 41.74 1.45
CA ALA A 548 -5.07 43.10 1.17
C ALA A 548 -3.54 43.24 1.19
N ASP A 549 -2.84 42.54 2.08
CA ASP A 549 -1.38 42.55 2.17
C ASP A 549 -0.78 41.84 0.96
N LEU A 550 -1.34 40.68 0.57
CA LEU A 550 -0.92 39.94 -0.64
C LEU A 550 -1.13 40.76 -1.93
N VAL A 551 -2.27 41.45 -2.05
CA VAL A 551 -2.57 42.30 -3.21
C VAL A 551 -1.64 43.53 -3.25
N SER A 552 -1.31 44.12 -2.10
CA SER A 552 -0.42 45.30 -2.04
C SER A 552 1.06 44.97 -2.20
N GLY A 553 1.52 43.82 -1.71
CA GLY A 553 2.89 43.34 -1.88
C GLY A 553 3.21 42.86 -3.30
N ASN A 554 2.20 42.52 -4.10
CA ASN A 554 2.39 42.00 -5.45
C ASN A 554 2.27 43.10 -6.52
N LYS A 555 3.40 43.44 -7.16
CA LYS A 555 3.47 44.45 -8.23
C LYS A 555 2.55 44.13 -9.42
N GLU A 556 2.31 42.85 -9.72
CA GLU A 556 1.39 42.40 -10.78
C GLU A 556 -0.09 42.64 -10.48
N LEU A 557 -0.44 42.99 -9.23
CA LEU A 557 -1.82 43.28 -8.79
C LEU A 557 -2.06 44.76 -8.49
N SER A 558 -1.10 45.64 -8.80
CA SER A 558 -1.20 47.08 -8.52
C SER A 558 -2.38 47.78 -9.20
N THR A 559 -2.77 47.35 -10.42
CA THR A 559 -4.00 47.84 -11.06
C THR A 559 -5.24 47.47 -10.24
N LEU A 560 -5.35 46.20 -9.81
CA LEU A 560 -6.46 45.70 -8.98
C LEU A 560 -6.57 46.49 -7.67
N LEU A 561 -5.45 46.74 -7.00
CA LEU A 561 -5.39 47.55 -5.78
C LEU A 561 -5.95 48.97 -6.01
N SER A 562 -5.51 49.66 -7.07
CA SER A 562 -5.98 51.01 -7.39
C SER A 562 -7.48 51.06 -7.70
N LEU A 563 -8.04 50.01 -8.31
CA LEU A 563 -9.47 49.90 -8.56
C LEU A 563 -10.27 49.64 -7.28
N PHE A 564 -9.82 48.77 -6.37
CA PHE A 564 -10.43 48.59 -5.05
C PHE A 564 -10.44 49.89 -4.23
N GLN A 565 -9.36 50.68 -4.28
CA GLN A 565 -9.26 51.99 -3.64
C GLN A 565 -10.21 53.01 -4.29
N LYS A 566 -10.24 53.09 -5.62
CA LYS A 566 -11.13 54.00 -6.37
C LYS A 566 -12.61 53.70 -6.11
N ALA A 567 -12.99 52.42 -6.10
CA ALA A 567 -14.34 51.96 -5.79
C ALA A 567 -14.70 52.09 -4.30
N LYS A 568 -13.75 52.45 -3.43
CA LYS A 568 -13.90 52.59 -1.97
C LYS A 568 -14.35 51.31 -1.24
N ILE A 569 -14.17 50.15 -1.87
CA ILE A 569 -14.52 48.83 -1.31
C ILE A 569 -13.30 48.07 -0.78
N ALA A 570 -12.14 48.71 -0.58
CA ALA A 570 -10.95 48.06 -0.02
C ALA A 570 -11.15 47.43 1.38
N GLY A 571 -12.23 47.74 2.10
CA GLY A 571 -12.64 47.02 3.31
C GLY A 571 -13.23 45.62 3.05
N ILE A 572 -13.77 45.35 1.86
CA ILE A 572 -14.40 44.06 1.53
C ILE A 572 -13.39 42.92 1.47
N ILE A 573 -12.15 43.22 1.06
CA ILE A 573 -11.04 42.24 1.01
C ILE A 573 -10.42 41.93 2.38
N GLN A 574 -10.93 42.55 3.45
CA GLN A 574 -10.64 42.21 4.84
C GLN A 574 -11.70 41.27 5.46
N SER A 575 -12.77 40.94 4.73
CA SER A 575 -13.78 39.98 5.18
C SER A 575 -13.19 38.57 5.33
N ASP A 576 -13.75 37.78 6.23
CA ASP A 576 -13.31 36.42 6.54
C ASP A 576 -14.54 35.50 6.72
N PRO A 577 -14.65 34.35 6.02
CA PRO A 577 -13.78 33.84 4.96
C PRO A 577 -14.00 34.51 3.60
N LEU A 578 -12.97 34.49 2.75
CA LEU A 578 -13.03 35.07 1.40
C LEU A 578 -12.12 34.33 0.40
N THR A 579 -12.56 34.22 -0.85
CA THR A 579 -11.71 33.83 -1.98
C THR A 579 -11.65 34.96 -2.98
N LEU A 580 -10.45 35.41 -3.33
CA LEU A 580 -10.22 36.41 -4.38
C LEU A 580 -9.61 35.76 -5.62
N PHE A 581 -10.32 35.87 -6.74
CA PHE A 581 -9.74 35.64 -8.06
C PHE A 581 -9.08 36.94 -8.54
N ALA A 582 -7.75 37.05 -8.42
CA ALA A 582 -7.00 38.29 -8.61
C ALA A 582 -6.49 38.47 -10.06
N PRO A 583 -7.10 39.32 -10.90
CA PRO A 583 -6.59 39.62 -12.23
C PRO A 583 -5.28 40.43 -12.18
N THR A 584 -4.31 40.01 -13.00
CA THR A 584 -3.03 40.71 -13.17
C THR A 584 -3.17 42.05 -13.93
N ASN A 585 -2.15 42.91 -13.85
CA ASN A 585 -2.04 44.10 -14.70
C ASN A 585 -2.14 43.77 -16.20
N ALA A 586 -1.55 42.64 -16.62
CA ALA A 586 -1.68 42.11 -17.96
C ALA A 586 -3.15 41.73 -18.31
N ALA A 587 -3.91 41.19 -17.36
CA ALA A 587 -5.34 40.91 -17.53
C ALA A 587 -6.16 42.19 -17.79
N PHE A 588 -5.93 43.26 -17.03
CA PHE A 588 -6.56 44.56 -17.28
C PHE A 588 -6.12 45.18 -18.61
N SER A 589 -4.87 44.97 -19.02
CA SER A 589 -4.33 45.49 -20.28
C SER A 589 -4.93 44.81 -21.53
N ARG A 590 -5.60 43.65 -21.37
CA ARG A 590 -6.35 42.95 -22.44
C ARG A 590 -7.76 43.52 -22.66
N LEU A 591 -8.26 44.37 -21.76
CA LEU A 591 -9.59 44.97 -21.88
C LEU A 591 -9.64 45.94 -23.08
N SER A 592 -10.75 45.90 -23.83
CA SER A 592 -10.95 46.85 -24.92
C SER A 592 -11.13 48.27 -24.38
N ALA A 593 -10.74 49.28 -25.17
CA ALA A 593 -10.86 50.69 -24.78
C ALA A 593 -12.28 51.09 -24.33
N ASN A 594 -13.32 50.47 -24.92
CA ASN A 594 -14.71 50.66 -24.52
C ASN A 594 -14.98 50.11 -23.10
N VAL A 595 -14.54 48.88 -22.81
CA VAL A 595 -14.69 48.26 -21.47
C VAL A 595 -13.95 49.09 -20.42
N SER A 596 -12.69 49.43 -20.68
CA SER A 596 -11.85 50.21 -19.77
C SER A 596 -12.40 51.62 -19.52
N SER A 597 -12.93 52.28 -20.56
CA SER A 597 -13.59 53.58 -20.43
C SER A 597 -14.83 53.51 -19.53
N ARG A 598 -15.68 52.49 -19.74
CA ARG A 598 -16.89 52.29 -18.93
C ARG A 598 -16.60 51.92 -17.47
N LEU A 599 -15.65 51.03 -17.21
CA LEU A 599 -15.18 50.75 -15.83
C LEU A 599 -14.54 51.99 -15.17
N ASN A 600 -14.05 52.94 -15.97
CA ASN A 600 -13.51 54.18 -15.45
C ASN A 600 -14.60 55.23 -15.14
N SER A 601 -15.69 55.30 -15.90
CA SER A 601 -16.77 56.28 -15.71
C SER A 601 -17.91 55.82 -14.81
N ASP A 602 -18.21 54.52 -14.77
CA ASP A 602 -19.31 53.93 -14.01
C ASP A 602 -18.79 53.23 -12.75
N THR A 603 -18.88 53.91 -11.61
CA THR A 603 -18.43 53.40 -10.31
C THR A 603 -19.26 52.22 -9.82
N GLN A 604 -20.56 52.15 -10.14
CA GLN A 604 -21.42 51.05 -9.69
C GLN A 604 -21.07 49.77 -10.47
N LEU A 605 -20.88 49.89 -11.79
CA LEU A 605 -20.38 48.81 -12.63
C LEU A 605 -18.99 48.32 -12.19
N LEU A 606 -18.11 49.24 -11.78
CA LEU A 606 -16.79 48.89 -11.24
C LEU A 606 -16.91 48.08 -9.94
N ILE A 607 -17.78 48.49 -9.00
CA ILE A 607 -18.05 47.75 -7.77
C ILE A 607 -18.55 46.33 -8.10
N GLU A 608 -19.58 46.21 -8.94
CA GLU A 608 -20.14 44.89 -9.30
C GLU A 608 -19.12 43.98 -10.00
N VAL A 609 -18.23 44.53 -10.84
CA VAL A 609 -17.14 43.76 -11.46
C VAL A 609 -16.11 43.31 -10.44
N LEU A 610 -15.74 44.16 -9.46
CA LEU A 610 -14.80 43.78 -8.41
C LEU A 610 -15.41 42.75 -7.43
N GLU A 611 -16.68 42.89 -7.06
CA GLU A 611 -17.43 41.92 -6.25
C GLU A 611 -17.59 40.56 -6.95
N TYR A 612 -17.63 40.53 -8.28
CA TYR A 612 -17.69 39.28 -9.06
C TYR A 612 -16.39 38.48 -9.05
N HIS A 613 -15.27 39.06 -8.59
CA HIS A 613 -14.02 38.35 -8.35
C HIS A 613 -13.92 37.76 -6.93
N LEU A 614 -14.94 38.00 -6.09
CA LEU A 614 -14.94 37.66 -4.67
C LEU A 614 -16.02 36.60 -4.36
N VAL A 615 -15.63 35.54 -3.67
CA VAL A 615 -16.52 34.45 -3.22
C VAL A 615 -16.47 34.37 -1.68
N PRO A 616 -17.61 34.33 -0.95
CA PRO A 616 -17.67 34.45 0.52
C PRO A 616 -17.35 33.14 1.29
N HIS A 617 -16.40 32.35 0.79
CA HIS A 617 -15.92 31.08 1.35
C HIS A 617 -14.41 30.91 1.05
N THR A 618 -13.74 29.97 1.71
CA THR A 618 -12.32 29.67 1.42
C THR A 618 -12.22 28.47 0.47
N GLU A 619 -12.07 28.73 -0.83
CA GLU A 619 -12.19 27.74 -1.91
C GLU A 619 -10.81 27.38 -2.49
N TYR A 620 -10.13 26.39 -1.89
CA TYR A 620 -8.85 25.88 -2.38
C TYR A 620 -9.03 24.89 -3.54
N SER A 621 -8.06 24.84 -4.47
CA SER A 621 -8.09 23.99 -5.68
C SER A 621 -8.36 22.51 -5.39
N SER A 622 -7.88 22.00 -4.25
CA SER A 622 -8.11 20.65 -3.72
C SER A 622 -9.59 20.30 -3.51
N GLY A 623 -10.42 21.32 -3.38
CA GLY A 623 -11.86 21.27 -3.20
C GLY A 623 -12.68 21.78 -4.38
N LEU A 624 -12.05 22.10 -5.52
CA LEU A 624 -12.76 22.61 -6.69
C LEU A 624 -13.24 21.51 -7.65
N TYR A 625 -14.41 21.77 -8.20
CA TYR A 625 -15.18 21.06 -9.22
C TYR A 625 -14.93 21.37 -10.71
N ASN A 626 -14.96 20.38 -11.60
CA ASN A 626 -15.23 20.67 -13.01
C ASN A 626 -16.74 20.94 -13.19
N ARG A 627 -17.09 22.11 -13.75
CA ARG A 627 -18.47 22.63 -13.92
C ARG A 627 -19.16 23.01 -12.61
N GLU A 628 -18.40 23.31 -11.57
CA GLU A 628 -18.92 23.91 -10.35
C GLU A 628 -19.32 25.37 -10.56
N PHE A 629 -20.29 25.83 -9.77
CA PHE A 629 -20.76 27.20 -9.75
C PHE A 629 -20.56 27.78 -8.35
N LEU A 630 -19.73 28.80 -8.22
CA LEU A 630 -19.51 29.51 -6.96
C LEU A 630 -20.30 30.82 -6.97
N GLY A 631 -21.09 31.06 -5.92
CA GLY A 631 -21.77 32.34 -5.72
C GLY A 631 -20.76 33.43 -5.37
N THR A 632 -20.86 34.58 -6.03
CA THR A 632 -19.97 35.71 -5.78
C THR A 632 -20.61 36.73 -4.83
N LEU A 633 -19.85 37.73 -4.38
CA LEU A 633 -20.41 38.88 -3.67
C LEU A 633 -21.29 39.75 -4.58
N ALA A 634 -21.08 39.71 -5.91
CA ALA A 634 -21.96 40.38 -6.86
C ALA A 634 -23.37 39.74 -6.83
N VAL A 635 -24.38 40.56 -6.53
CA VAL A 635 -25.73 40.10 -6.21
C VAL A 635 -26.34 39.22 -7.31
N ARG A 636 -26.62 37.96 -6.95
CA ARG A 636 -27.19 36.89 -7.81
C ARG A 636 -26.32 36.46 -8.99
N ASP A 637 -25.04 36.84 -9.02
CA ASP A 637 -24.09 36.37 -10.02
C ASP A 637 -23.22 35.21 -9.48
N TYR A 638 -22.90 34.28 -10.37
CA TYR A 638 -22.04 33.14 -10.11
C TYR A 638 -20.87 33.09 -11.10
N ILE A 639 -19.72 32.58 -10.66
CA ILE A 639 -18.64 32.16 -11.55
C ILE A 639 -18.74 30.66 -11.78
N ARG A 640 -18.38 30.23 -13.00
CA ARG A 640 -18.32 28.81 -13.34
C ARG A 640 -16.87 28.36 -13.43
N LEU A 641 -16.52 27.31 -12.70
CA LEU A 641 -15.22 26.66 -12.79
C LEU A 641 -15.22 25.56 -13.85
N ASN A 642 -14.15 25.46 -14.63
CA ASN A 642 -13.87 24.29 -15.46
C ASN A 642 -12.46 23.82 -15.16
N MET A 643 -12.29 22.51 -15.01
CA MET A 643 -10.98 21.88 -14.78
C MET A 643 -10.62 20.99 -15.97
N SER A 644 -9.36 21.04 -16.37
CA SER A 644 -8.81 20.36 -17.54
C SER A 644 -7.39 19.87 -17.27
N GLU A 645 -6.81 19.07 -18.17
CA GLU A 645 -5.38 18.71 -18.11
C GLU A 645 -4.46 19.93 -18.16
N THR A 646 -4.93 21.08 -18.67
CA THR A 646 -4.18 22.34 -18.75
C THR A 646 -4.41 23.27 -17.56
N GLY A 647 -5.10 22.81 -16.50
CA GLY A 647 -5.34 23.57 -15.26
C GLY A 647 -6.80 24.00 -15.05
N VAL A 648 -6.98 24.98 -14.17
CA VAL A 648 -8.28 25.55 -13.77
C VAL A 648 -8.58 26.81 -14.58
N SER A 649 -9.79 26.92 -15.12
CA SER A 649 -10.29 28.14 -15.75
C SER A 649 -11.65 28.58 -15.17
N VAL A 650 -11.81 29.88 -15.01
CA VAL A 650 -13.01 30.56 -14.56
C VAL A 650 -13.75 31.12 -15.77
N ASN A 651 -15.07 30.90 -15.80
CA ASN A 651 -15.98 31.23 -16.91
C ASN A 651 -15.53 30.71 -18.29
N SER A 652 -14.67 29.68 -18.31
CA SER A 652 -14.08 29.05 -19.50
C SER A 652 -13.09 29.91 -20.30
N TYR A 653 -12.68 31.09 -19.80
CA TYR A 653 -11.75 31.98 -20.51
C TYR A 653 -10.61 32.54 -19.65
N ALA A 654 -10.82 32.71 -18.33
CA ALA A 654 -9.80 33.21 -17.42
C ALA A 654 -9.06 32.02 -16.78
N HIS A 655 -7.77 31.84 -17.07
CA HIS A 655 -6.95 30.77 -16.52
C HIS A 655 -6.32 31.21 -15.20
N VAL A 656 -6.29 30.29 -14.23
CA VAL A 656 -5.55 30.48 -12.99
C VAL A 656 -4.06 30.27 -13.26
N ILE A 657 -3.27 31.35 -13.13
CA ILE A 657 -1.81 31.35 -13.31
C ILE A 657 -1.11 30.83 -12.05
N LYS A 658 -1.59 31.24 -10.87
CA LYS A 658 -1.11 30.77 -9.57
C LYS A 658 -2.30 30.56 -8.64
N ALA A 659 -2.52 29.32 -8.23
CA ALA A 659 -3.59 28.92 -7.33
C ALA A 659 -3.12 28.86 -5.86
N ASP A 660 -4.07 28.71 -4.94
CA ASP A 660 -3.86 28.32 -3.54
C ASP A 660 -2.87 29.22 -2.76
N ILE A 661 -2.88 30.54 -2.98
CA ILE A 661 -2.07 31.46 -2.17
C ILE A 661 -2.81 31.70 -0.84
N PRO A 662 -2.30 31.22 0.31
CA PRO A 662 -3.00 31.34 1.58
C PRO A 662 -2.94 32.77 2.13
N ALA A 663 -4.03 33.21 2.73
CA ALA A 663 -4.15 34.50 3.41
C ALA A 663 -4.79 34.30 4.80
N THR A 664 -4.50 35.18 5.76
CA THR A 664 -5.05 35.06 7.13
C THR A 664 -6.58 35.14 7.21
N ASN A 665 -7.24 35.64 6.16
CA ASN A 665 -8.69 35.74 6.01
C ASN A 665 -9.26 34.96 4.81
N GLY A 666 -8.48 34.08 4.16
CA GLY A 666 -8.94 33.44 2.93
C GLY A 666 -7.87 32.89 1.99
N VAL A 667 -8.18 32.87 0.69
CA VAL A 667 -7.28 32.37 -0.37
C VAL A 667 -7.31 33.26 -1.61
N VAL A 668 -6.17 33.38 -2.30
CA VAL A 668 -6.04 34.14 -3.56
C VAL A 668 -5.65 33.21 -4.72
N HIS A 669 -6.38 33.31 -5.83
CA HIS A 669 -6.08 32.66 -7.11
C HIS A 669 -5.79 33.73 -8.16
N VAL A 670 -4.56 33.83 -8.65
CA VAL A 670 -4.15 34.84 -9.65
C VAL A 670 -4.60 34.40 -11.05
N ILE A 671 -5.26 35.29 -11.81
CA ILE A 671 -5.84 34.99 -13.13
C ILE A 671 -5.33 35.89 -14.27
N ASP A 672 -5.40 35.38 -15.51
CA ASP A 672 -4.89 36.02 -16.73
C ASP A 672 -5.89 36.94 -17.48
N HIS A 673 -7.17 36.91 -17.11
CA HIS A 673 -8.24 37.76 -17.65
C HIS A 673 -9.14 38.32 -16.54
N VAL A 674 -9.76 39.47 -16.79
CA VAL A 674 -10.75 40.06 -15.87
C VAL A 674 -12.10 39.34 -16.01
N LEU A 675 -12.71 38.98 -14.87
CA LEU A 675 -14.05 38.40 -14.82
C LEU A 675 -15.10 39.50 -15.00
N ILE A 676 -15.99 39.32 -15.98
CA ILE A 676 -17.09 40.25 -16.26
C ILE A 676 -18.41 39.51 -16.01
N PRO A 677 -19.32 40.04 -15.15
CA PRO A 677 -20.64 39.45 -14.94
C PRO A 677 -21.40 39.27 -16.25
N HIS A 678 -22.03 38.12 -16.45
CA HIS A 678 -22.71 37.77 -17.71
C HIS A 678 -23.81 38.79 -18.06
N LYS A 679 -24.49 39.35 -17.05
CA LYS A 679 -25.51 40.42 -17.24
C LYS A 679 -24.94 41.68 -17.93
N HIS A 680 -23.65 41.96 -17.77
CA HIS A 680 -22.98 43.12 -18.34
C HIS A 680 -22.30 42.84 -19.68
N MET A 681 -22.03 41.57 -20.04
CA MET A 681 -21.38 41.21 -21.32
C MET A 681 -22.04 41.85 -22.57
N PRO A 682 -23.38 41.87 -22.74
CA PRO A 682 -24.02 42.52 -23.88
C PRO A 682 -23.74 44.04 -23.92
N SER A 683 -23.68 44.69 -22.77
CA SER A 683 -23.43 46.13 -22.66
C SER A 683 -21.99 46.53 -23.02
N PHE A 684 -21.07 45.56 -23.01
CA PHE A 684 -19.68 45.74 -23.42
C PHE A 684 -19.42 45.37 -24.89
N GLY A 685 -20.43 44.86 -25.60
CA GLY A 685 -20.29 44.44 -27.01
C GLY A 685 -19.64 43.07 -27.20
N PHE A 686 -19.56 42.23 -26.15
CA PHE A 686 -19.25 40.82 -26.34
C PHE A 686 -20.44 40.15 -27.06
N GLY A 687 -20.18 39.56 -28.22
CA GLY A 687 -21.19 38.89 -29.03
C GLY A 687 -21.85 37.70 -28.32
N LYS A 688 -23.07 37.35 -28.76
CA LYS A 688 -23.81 36.17 -28.29
C LYS A 688 -23.08 34.85 -28.55
#